data_AF-A0A813GI82-F1
#
_entry.id   AF-A0A813GI82-F1
#
_cell.length_a   1.000
_cell.length_b   1.000
_cell.length_c   1.000
_cell.angle_alpha   90.00
_cell.angle_beta   90.00
_cell.angle_gamma   90.00
#
_symmetry.space_group_name_H-M   'P 1'
#
loop_
_entity.id
_entity.type
_entity.pdbx_description
1 polymer ?
#
loop_
_entity_poly.entity_id
_entity_poly.type
_entity_poly.pdbx_seq_one_letter_code
_entity_poly.pdbx_strand_id
1 'polypeptide(L)'
;MEPSSELSNRNQFLTTPLCQSTGACTRLRDALVQYGFAVLKVSARNSELFRRCARRFEHTFFRALPAATKERLRHFDSSGGLKGWNRPSAAKEVFRVPENCKAALEASVWPPSLRGRRLARDAQSARRRLWQLASACLRAVPRSPAVDEPSSPSPFDIFFYANDPENLLAEDVANLSPHVDPGLLTLVPVAATPGLALRCPGAGPRGLRWCKVEEDMQLEPYRHVVVFPGVALGLLAPATVHMVYKKPGCARVSLVYELRRRLRLWLLLASFRLLNALVLRTSFSPDEHWQALEVAHSWVFGFGHLTWEWEPCIALRGVLHPGIFATFYAVLQLLGADSALAVAYGPRLMQGLAASAADLAVYRVASSLLGARAAAWALAVQLGSWFHFYCLPRTYSSSAEAVLGALALELWLRRPDGALVGSSHRPAALLLGSLCVALRPTAAVYWAAMVLYEVQSTLLSSSGKLSGRVLRLVCDLLAPGLLISVVVLAASTLLDSIYYGAWVLVTWNFARFNLLHDGGALYGSHPWHWYATEGLAVTLGTFLPFFLAGAWLCCRGVGGLERLRGALVASATSLAVLSLASHKEYRFLLPFLPLASLLAGVGLERAEAACARRSKGGEGRRALVLIVFGPQLVAALFFSLVHQRGPEAVMAHLRLQPPGPEGAFFLTPCHATPLHAFLHQNVPLHFLDCSPGHGSLRDRFFERPLPMLAELFPSAEHPPSSGEAPPEGSPVEPCLQSRYKVQGMALPEVAVVWGSLISREEAVGAWLEANGFELEALLEDGVWTEGPYGLETWPTFRIYRRKAHLTE
;
A
#
# COMPACT_ATOMS: atom_id res chain seq x y z
N MET A 1 1.47 -70.54 -16.74
CA MET A 1 1.63 -69.74 -15.52
C MET A 1 0.58 -68.65 -15.53
N GLU A 2 -0.55 -68.89 -14.88
CA GLU A 2 -1.31 -67.82 -14.19
C GLU A 2 -0.63 -67.55 -12.83
N PRO A 3 -0.95 -66.47 -12.09
CA PRO A 3 -2.04 -65.48 -12.22
C PRO A 3 -1.49 -64.02 -12.31
N SER A 4 -2.23 -62.94 -12.61
CA SER A 4 -3.39 -62.45 -11.86
C SER A 4 -4.20 -61.39 -12.61
N SER A 5 -5.51 -61.63 -12.58
CA SER A 5 -6.63 -60.70 -12.66
C SER A 5 -6.47 -59.43 -11.82
N GLU A 6 -6.91 -58.30 -12.39
CA GLU A 6 -7.69 -57.20 -11.75
C GLU A 6 -7.37 -55.86 -12.42
N LEU A 7 -8.09 -55.53 -13.50
CA LEU A 7 -8.25 -54.15 -13.97
C LEU A 7 -9.60 -53.93 -14.67
N SER A 8 -10.56 -54.85 -14.52
CA SER A 8 -11.87 -54.78 -15.17
C SER A 8 -12.94 -54.02 -14.38
N ASN A 9 -12.62 -53.35 -13.27
CA ASN A 9 -13.62 -52.62 -12.49
C ASN A 9 -13.11 -51.26 -12.00
N ARG A 10 -13.33 -50.21 -12.81
CA ARG A 10 -13.73 -48.83 -12.41
C ARG A 10 -13.59 -47.85 -13.58
N ASN A 11 -14.44 -48.01 -14.60
CA ASN A 11 -14.80 -46.89 -15.47
C ASN A 11 -15.79 -45.97 -14.73
N GLN A 12 -15.32 -45.14 -13.81
CA GLN A 12 -16.11 -44.01 -13.31
C GLN A 12 -15.80 -42.75 -14.14
N PHE A 13 -16.04 -42.85 -15.45
CA PHE A 13 -16.10 -41.67 -16.30
C PHE A 13 -17.42 -40.94 -16.01
N LEU A 14 -17.38 -39.65 -15.69
CA LEU A 14 -18.58 -38.81 -15.61
C LEU A 14 -19.13 -38.65 -17.04
N THR A 15 -20.06 -39.54 -17.43
CA THR A 15 -20.72 -39.56 -18.74
C THR A 15 -22.03 -38.77 -18.78
N THR A 16 -22.56 -38.38 -17.62
CA THR A 16 -23.76 -37.55 -17.48
C THR A 16 -23.43 -36.05 -17.40
N PRO A 17 -24.26 -35.16 -17.96
CA PRO A 17 -24.12 -33.71 -17.74
C PRO A 17 -24.17 -33.41 -16.23
N LEU A 18 -23.23 -32.59 -15.75
CA LEU A 18 -23.22 -32.04 -14.39
C LEU A 18 -24.43 -31.13 -14.19
N CYS A 19 -25.62 -31.71 -14.06
CA CYS A 19 -26.84 -31.05 -13.63
C CYS A 19 -27.29 -31.66 -12.31
N GLN A 20 -27.16 -30.84 -11.25
CA GLN A 20 -27.95 -30.84 -10.00
C GLN A 20 -28.09 -32.13 -9.16
N SER A 21 -27.38 -33.22 -9.44
CA SER A 21 -27.37 -34.38 -8.52
C SER A 21 -26.21 -34.31 -7.53
N THR A 22 -26.50 -34.42 -6.23
CA THR A 22 -25.52 -34.46 -5.13
C THR A 22 -24.44 -35.53 -5.33
N GLY A 23 -24.77 -36.67 -5.95
CA GLY A 23 -23.82 -37.76 -6.22
C GLY A 23 -22.75 -37.48 -7.27
N ALA A 24 -22.99 -36.57 -8.24
CA ALA A 24 -21.96 -36.20 -9.22
C ALA A 24 -20.90 -35.27 -8.64
N CYS A 25 -21.31 -34.41 -7.70
CA CYS A 25 -20.43 -33.49 -6.99
C CYS A 25 -19.43 -34.23 -6.09
N THR A 26 -19.92 -35.22 -5.33
CA THR A 26 -19.09 -36.08 -4.47
C THR A 26 -18.02 -36.82 -5.30
N ARG A 27 -18.40 -37.40 -6.44
CA ARG A 27 -17.47 -38.11 -7.33
C ARG A 27 -16.38 -37.22 -7.92
N LEU A 28 -16.70 -35.97 -8.29
CA LEU A 28 -15.69 -35.04 -8.81
C LEU A 28 -14.67 -34.65 -7.74
N ARG A 29 -15.14 -34.31 -6.53
CA ARG A 29 -14.28 -34.00 -5.39
C ARG A 29 -13.36 -35.18 -5.07
N ASP A 30 -13.94 -36.36 -4.92
CA ASP A 30 -13.19 -37.56 -4.53
C ASP A 30 -12.15 -37.91 -5.61
N ALA A 31 -12.47 -37.74 -6.89
CA ALA A 31 -11.51 -37.94 -7.97
C ALA A 31 -10.34 -36.94 -7.92
N LEU A 32 -10.61 -35.65 -7.68
CA LEU A 32 -9.57 -34.61 -7.57
C LEU A 32 -8.66 -34.83 -6.34
N VAL A 33 -9.23 -35.30 -5.23
CA VAL A 33 -8.46 -35.60 -4.00
C VAL A 33 -7.66 -36.89 -4.13
N GLN A 34 -8.29 -37.95 -4.64
CA GLN A 34 -7.69 -39.28 -4.70
C GLN A 34 -6.66 -39.42 -5.82
N TYR A 35 -6.97 -38.92 -7.02
CA TYR A 35 -6.12 -39.12 -8.20
C TYR A 35 -5.38 -37.84 -8.64
N GLY A 36 -5.71 -36.69 -8.05
CA GLY A 36 -5.20 -35.39 -8.47
C GLY A 36 -5.94 -34.80 -9.67
N PHE A 37 -6.76 -35.54 -10.40
CA PHE A 37 -7.46 -35.01 -11.57
C PHE A 37 -8.78 -35.75 -11.82
N ALA A 38 -9.61 -35.19 -12.69
CA ALA A 38 -10.84 -35.79 -13.16
C ALA A 38 -10.95 -35.66 -14.68
N VAL A 39 -11.72 -36.56 -15.30
CA VAL A 39 -11.99 -36.56 -16.74
C VAL A 39 -13.47 -36.37 -16.99
N LEU A 40 -13.82 -35.37 -17.81
CA LEU A 40 -15.19 -35.03 -18.15
C LEU A 40 -15.47 -35.30 -19.62
N LYS A 41 -16.59 -35.97 -19.92
CA LYS A 41 -17.06 -36.15 -21.29
C LYS A 41 -17.93 -34.97 -21.71
N VAL A 42 -17.60 -34.31 -22.82
CA VAL A 42 -18.38 -33.18 -23.36
C VAL A 42 -19.35 -33.62 -24.47
N SER A 43 -20.32 -32.77 -24.83
CA SER A 43 -21.25 -33.04 -25.94
C SER A 43 -20.55 -33.06 -27.30
N ALA A 44 -21.19 -33.67 -28.31
CA ALA A 44 -20.67 -33.69 -29.68
C ALA A 44 -20.41 -32.29 -30.24
N ARG A 45 -21.32 -31.35 -29.94
CA ARG A 45 -21.21 -29.94 -30.33
C ARG A 45 -19.97 -29.27 -29.73
N ASN A 46 -19.68 -29.50 -28.45
CA ASN A 46 -18.50 -28.93 -27.79
C ASN A 46 -17.21 -29.61 -28.27
N SER A 47 -17.25 -30.92 -28.49
CA SER A 47 -16.13 -31.68 -29.05
C SER A 47 -15.72 -31.14 -30.42
N GLU A 48 -16.70 -30.91 -31.30
CA GLU A 48 -16.44 -30.35 -32.63
C GLU A 48 -15.94 -28.89 -32.56
N LEU A 49 -16.45 -28.09 -31.62
CA LEU A 49 -15.95 -26.74 -31.39
C LEU A 49 -14.47 -26.73 -30.98
N PHE A 50 -14.06 -27.57 -30.02
CA PHE A 50 -12.68 -27.66 -29.56
C PHE A 50 -11.75 -28.19 -30.66
N ARG A 51 -12.18 -29.24 -31.39
CA ARG A 51 -11.45 -29.79 -32.53
C ARG A 51 -11.24 -28.74 -33.63
N ARG A 52 -12.32 -28.04 -34.01
CA ARG A 52 -12.28 -26.98 -35.03
C ARG A 52 -11.40 -25.81 -34.59
N CYS A 53 -11.47 -25.40 -33.33
CA CYS A 53 -10.61 -24.37 -32.76
C CYS A 53 -9.13 -24.77 -32.87
N ALA A 54 -8.76 -25.94 -32.35
CA ALA A 54 -7.37 -26.42 -32.38
C ALA A 54 -6.82 -26.53 -33.82
N ARG A 55 -7.54 -27.21 -34.73
CA ARG A 55 -7.14 -27.37 -36.13
C ARG A 55 -6.97 -26.03 -36.84
N ARG A 56 -7.89 -25.08 -36.61
CA ARG A 56 -7.80 -23.76 -37.26
C ARG A 56 -6.58 -22.99 -36.74
N PHE A 57 -6.30 -23.02 -35.45
CA PHE A 57 -5.08 -22.40 -34.92
C PHE A 57 -3.81 -23.02 -35.48
N GLU A 58 -3.74 -24.35 -35.59
CA GLU A 58 -2.61 -25.02 -36.22
C GLU A 58 -2.39 -24.56 -37.66
N HIS A 59 -3.38 -24.76 -38.52
CA HIS A 59 -3.21 -24.60 -39.97
C HIS A 59 -3.34 -23.16 -40.47
N THR A 60 -4.06 -22.29 -39.76
CA THR A 60 -4.32 -20.92 -40.24
C THR A 60 -3.60 -19.85 -39.45
N PHE A 61 -3.04 -20.18 -38.29
CA PHE A 61 -2.30 -19.24 -37.46
C PHE A 61 -0.84 -19.68 -37.29
N PHE A 62 -0.57 -20.77 -36.56
CA PHE A 62 0.80 -21.15 -36.18
C PHE A 62 1.67 -21.53 -37.37
N ARG A 63 1.17 -22.43 -38.26
CA ARG A 63 1.91 -22.89 -39.44
C ARG A 63 1.84 -21.93 -40.62
N ALA A 64 0.73 -21.21 -40.78
CA ALA A 64 0.50 -20.38 -41.98
C ALA A 64 1.04 -18.96 -41.88
N LEU A 65 1.12 -18.37 -40.68
CA LEU A 65 1.58 -16.99 -40.53
C LEU A 65 3.09 -16.95 -40.24
N PRO A 66 3.86 -16.12 -40.97
CA PRO A 66 5.27 -15.88 -40.65
C PRO A 66 5.44 -15.27 -39.26
N ALA A 67 6.56 -15.54 -38.59
CA ALA A 67 6.87 -15.04 -37.24
C ALA A 67 6.74 -13.51 -37.14
N ALA A 68 7.28 -12.76 -38.11
CA ALA A 68 7.18 -11.30 -38.18
C ALA A 68 5.72 -10.78 -38.22
N THR A 69 4.80 -11.55 -38.80
CA THR A 69 3.36 -11.20 -38.77
C THR A 69 2.74 -11.52 -37.42
N LYS A 70 3.12 -12.64 -36.80
CA LYS A 70 2.63 -13.03 -35.47
C LYS A 70 3.12 -12.06 -34.37
N GLU A 71 4.32 -11.51 -34.50
CA GLU A 71 4.86 -10.48 -33.59
C GLU A 71 4.01 -9.22 -33.53
N ARG A 72 3.48 -8.77 -34.68
CA ARG A 72 2.58 -7.61 -34.76
C ARG A 72 1.22 -7.82 -34.09
N LEU A 73 0.89 -9.05 -33.73
CA LEU A 73 -0.37 -9.41 -33.05
C LEU A 73 -0.19 -9.52 -31.52
N ARG A 74 0.94 -9.04 -30.99
CA ARG A 74 1.19 -8.89 -29.56
C ARG A 74 0.50 -7.65 -29.04
N HIS A 75 -0.28 -7.80 -27.97
CA HIS A 75 -0.94 -6.67 -27.33
C HIS A 75 -0.83 -6.81 -25.82
N PHE A 76 -0.45 -5.75 -25.13
CA PHE A 76 -0.45 -5.72 -23.67
C PHE A 76 -1.71 -5.00 -23.19
N ASP A 77 -2.49 -5.66 -22.35
CA ASP A 77 -3.65 -5.02 -21.72
C ASP A 77 -3.21 -3.93 -20.72
N SER A 78 -4.17 -3.15 -20.21
CA SER A 78 -3.93 -2.08 -19.24
C SER A 78 -3.35 -2.55 -17.90
N SER A 79 -3.28 -3.86 -17.67
CA SER A 79 -2.62 -4.49 -16.52
C SER A 79 -1.22 -5.04 -16.83
N GLY A 80 -0.68 -4.76 -18.03
CA GLY A 80 0.61 -5.27 -18.48
C GLY A 80 0.57 -6.74 -18.92
N GLY A 81 -0.62 -7.34 -19.04
CA GLY A 81 -0.81 -8.73 -19.44
C GLY A 81 -0.72 -8.89 -20.96
N LEU A 82 0.27 -9.64 -21.44
CA LEU A 82 0.40 -9.98 -22.87
C LEU A 82 -0.78 -10.84 -23.33
N LYS A 83 -1.53 -10.35 -24.33
CA LYS A 83 -2.55 -11.02 -25.14
C LYS A 83 -2.03 -11.23 -26.56
N GLY A 84 -2.62 -12.19 -27.27
CA GLY A 84 -2.16 -12.55 -28.61
C GLY A 84 -0.94 -13.48 -28.57
N TRP A 85 -0.06 -13.37 -29.57
CA TRP A 85 0.99 -14.37 -29.78
C TRP A 85 2.28 -14.11 -28.99
N ASN A 86 2.80 -15.15 -28.34
CA ASN A 86 4.14 -15.15 -27.76
C ASN A 86 4.91 -16.41 -28.17
N ARG A 87 6.24 -16.33 -28.19
CA ARG A 87 7.13 -17.47 -28.40
C ARG A 87 8.12 -17.58 -27.24
N PRO A 88 7.72 -18.22 -26.12
CA PRO A 88 8.57 -18.33 -24.94
C PRO A 88 9.86 -19.13 -25.19
N SER A 89 9.86 -20.04 -26.16
CA SER A 89 11.04 -20.81 -26.54
C SER A 89 10.96 -21.28 -28.00
N ALA A 90 12.06 -21.79 -28.53
CA ALA A 90 12.08 -22.42 -29.85
C ALA A 90 11.09 -23.60 -29.97
N ALA A 91 10.85 -24.29 -28.86
CA ALA A 91 10.01 -25.49 -28.79
C ALA A 91 8.50 -25.21 -28.60
N LYS A 92 8.11 -23.98 -28.22
CA LYS A 92 6.72 -23.64 -27.88
C LYS A 92 6.32 -22.24 -28.36
N GLU A 93 5.18 -22.18 -29.03
CA GLU A 93 4.43 -20.95 -29.27
C GLU A 93 3.14 -20.94 -28.44
N VAL A 94 2.65 -19.76 -28.07
CA VAL A 94 1.38 -19.60 -27.35
C VAL A 94 0.58 -18.44 -27.94
N PHE A 95 -0.73 -18.61 -28.02
CA PHE A 95 -1.67 -17.54 -28.28
C PHE A 95 -2.60 -17.36 -27.09
N ARG A 96 -2.52 -16.22 -26.41
CA ARG A 96 -3.39 -15.88 -25.28
C ARG A 96 -4.66 -15.20 -25.76
N VAL A 97 -5.79 -15.87 -25.58
CA VAL A 97 -7.09 -15.40 -26.07
C VAL A 97 -7.60 -14.25 -25.17
N PRO A 98 -7.93 -13.09 -25.76
CA PRO A 98 -8.43 -11.93 -25.02
C PRO A 98 -9.83 -12.15 -24.45
N GLU A 99 -10.22 -11.32 -23.49
CA GLU A 99 -11.47 -11.53 -22.74
C GLU A 99 -12.74 -11.12 -23.48
N ASN A 100 -12.66 -9.99 -24.18
CA ASN A 100 -13.79 -9.39 -24.85
C ASN A 100 -13.48 -9.32 -26.35
N CYS A 101 -14.38 -9.89 -27.16
CA CYS A 101 -14.18 -9.93 -28.61
C CYS A 101 -14.29 -8.55 -29.26
N LYS A 102 -15.09 -7.61 -28.69
CA LYS A 102 -15.20 -6.23 -29.20
C LYS A 102 -13.89 -5.46 -29.00
N ALA A 103 -13.43 -5.35 -27.75
CA ALA A 103 -12.17 -4.69 -27.41
C ALA A 103 -10.95 -5.32 -28.12
N ALA A 104 -10.96 -6.64 -28.35
CA ALA A 104 -9.87 -7.33 -29.04
C ALA A 104 -9.84 -7.13 -30.56
N LEU A 105 -11.01 -6.90 -31.19
CA LEU A 105 -11.09 -6.52 -32.60
C LEU A 105 -10.62 -5.06 -32.80
N GLU A 106 -10.86 -4.21 -31.80
CA GLU A 106 -10.33 -2.82 -31.75
C GLU A 106 -8.81 -2.80 -31.48
N ALA A 107 -8.28 -3.73 -30.69
CA ALA A 107 -6.87 -3.78 -30.28
C ALA A 107 -5.91 -4.56 -31.23
N SER A 108 -6.31 -4.89 -32.46
CA SER A 108 -5.45 -5.56 -33.47
C SER A 108 -4.82 -6.91 -33.07
N VAL A 109 -5.38 -7.62 -32.07
CA VAL A 109 -4.85 -8.92 -31.56
C VAL A 109 -5.06 -10.08 -32.54
N TRP A 110 -6.03 -9.93 -33.45
CA TRP A 110 -6.42 -10.94 -34.42
C TRP A 110 -5.97 -10.55 -35.82
N PRO A 111 -5.60 -11.53 -36.68
CA PRO A 111 -5.36 -11.23 -38.09
C PRO A 111 -6.61 -10.54 -38.69
N PRO A 112 -6.47 -9.43 -39.44
CA PRO A 112 -7.61 -8.66 -39.96
C PRO A 112 -8.41 -9.40 -41.04
N SER A 113 -7.89 -10.52 -41.55
CA SER A 113 -8.52 -11.33 -42.59
C SER A 113 -9.82 -12.01 -42.13
N LEU A 114 -10.66 -12.39 -43.10
CA LEU A 114 -11.85 -13.22 -42.86
C LEU A 114 -11.51 -14.51 -42.10
N ARG A 115 -10.33 -15.09 -42.34
CA ARG A 115 -9.81 -16.27 -41.61
C ARG A 115 -9.51 -15.93 -40.16
N GLY A 116 -8.94 -14.76 -39.88
CA GLY A 116 -8.70 -14.27 -38.51
C GLY A 116 -9.97 -13.99 -37.71
N ARG A 117 -11.02 -13.43 -38.33
CA ARG A 117 -12.34 -13.26 -37.68
C ARG A 117 -12.96 -14.61 -37.29
N ARG A 118 -12.82 -15.62 -38.16
CA ARG A 118 -13.26 -17.00 -37.88
C ARG A 118 -12.44 -17.67 -36.76
N LEU A 119 -11.15 -17.39 -36.68
CA LEU A 119 -10.27 -17.84 -35.59
C LEU A 119 -10.73 -17.25 -34.23
N ALA A 120 -10.97 -15.94 -34.18
CA ALA A 120 -11.46 -15.24 -33.00
C ALA A 120 -12.79 -15.80 -32.49
N ARG A 121 -13.75 -16.03 -33.41
CA ARG A 121 -15.07 -16.56 -33.06
C ARG A 121 -15.01 -17.95 -32.42
N ASP A 122 -14.18 -18.84 -32.95
CA ASP A 122 -14.02 -20.20 -32.40
C ASP A 122 -13.28 -20.17 -31.07
N ALA A 123 -12.22 -19.37 -30.94
CA ALA A 123 -11.48 -19.19 -29.68
C ALA A 123 -12.38 -18.69 -28.55
N GLN A 124 -13.19 -17.65 -28.81
CA GLN A 124 -14.12 -17.10 -27.82
C GLN A 124 -15.24 -18.06 -27.46
N SER A 125 -15.72 -18.83 -28.44
CA SER A 125 -16.74 -19.84 -28.17
C SER A 125 -16.18 -20.98 -27.34
N ALA A 126 -14.96 -21.45 -27.63
CA ALA A 126 -14.27 -22.47 -26.84
C ALA A 126 -14.01 -21.98 -25.41
N ARG A 127 -13.49 -20.76 -25.25
CA ARG A 127 -13.29 -20.10 -23.95
C ARG A 127 -14.56 -20.04 -23.12
N ARG A 128 -15.67 -19.56 -23.69
CA ARG A 128 -16.96 -19.50 -22.98
C ARG A 128 -17.44 -20.87 -22.51
N ARG A 129 -17.26 -21.91 -23.33
CA ARG A 129 -17.62 -23.27 -22.92
C ARG A 129 -16.73 -23.79 -21.80
N LEU A 130 -15.42 -23.61 -21.91
CA LEU A 130 -14.49 -24.02 -20.85
C LEU A 130 -14.73 -23.27 -19.54
N TRP A 131 -15.06 -21.96 -19.59
CA TRP A 131 -15.48 -21.20 -18.42
C TRP A 131 -16.74 -21.79 -17.76
N GLN A 132 -17.77 -22.11 -18.56
CA GLN A 132 -19.00 -22.73 -18.05
C GLN A 132 -18.72 -24.08 -17.37
N LEU A 133 -17.89 -24.92 -18.00
CA LEU A 133 -17.47 -26.20 -17.42
C LEU A 133 -16.67 -26.00 -16.13
N ALA A 134 -15.68 -25.10 -16.12
CA ALA A 134 -14.85 -24.82 -14.97
C ALA A 134 -15.68 -24.30 -13.78
N SER A 135 -16.63 -23.41 -14.05
CA SER A 135 -17.54 -22.85 -13.06
C SER A 135 -18.48 -23.93 -12.48
N ALA A 136 -18.95 -24.85 -13.32
CA ALA A 136 -19.74 -26.00 -12.87
C ALA A 136 -18.91 -26.96 -12.00
N CYS A 137 -17.65 -27.21 -12.37
CA CYS A 137 -16.73 -28.02 -11.58
C CYS A 137 -16.45 -27.39 -10.22
N LEU A 138 -16.20 -26.07 -10.17
CA LEU A 138 -15.95 -25.35 -8.93
C LEU A 138 -17.16 -25.41 -7.99
N ARG A 139 -18.38 -25.25 -8.50
CA ARG A 139 -19.62 -25.37 -7.72
C ARG A 139 -19.87 -26.78 -7.17
N ALA A 140 -19.29 -27.80 -7.80
CA ALA A 140 -19.42 -29.20 -7.41
C ALA A 140 -18.42 -29.61 -6.31
N VAL A 141 -17.42 -28.79 -6.01
CA VAL A 141 -16.52 -28.98 -4.84
C VAL A 141 -17.17 -28.32 -3.61
N PRO A 142 -17.26 -28.98 -2.43
CA PRO A 142 -17.92 -28.43 -1.24
C PRO A 142 -17.40 -27.03 -0.86
N ARG A 143 -18.33 -26.11 -0.57
CA ARG A 143 -18.07 -24.70 -0.29
C ARG A 143 -17.21 -24.52 0.98
N SER A 144 -16.03 -23.93 0.83
CA SER A 144 -15.50 -23.02 1.85
C SER A 144 -16.20 -21.66 1.64
N PRO A 145 -16.67 -20.95 2.68
CA PRO A 145 -17.47 -19.72 2.58
C PRO A 145 -16.78 -18.53 1.89
N ALA A 146 -15.58 -18.71 1.34
CA ALA A 146 -14.77 -17.64 0.75
C ALA A 146 -14.62 -17.73 -0.79
N VAL A 147 -15.30 -18.64 -1.48
CA VAL A 147 -15.15 -18.83 -2.94
C VAL A 147 -16.33 -18.22 -3.70
N ASP A 148 -16.29 -16.90 -3.89
CA ASP A 148 -17.20 -16.16 -4.77
C ASP A 148 -16.98 -16.47 -6.26
N GLU A 149 -17.97 -16.12 -7.10
CA GLU A 149 -18.00 -16.37 -8.53
C GLU A 149 -16.74 -15.91 -9.32
N PRO A 150 -16.29 -16.70 -10.31
CA PRO A 150 -15.07 -16.45 -11.06
C PRO A 150 -15.18 -15.19 -11.93
N SER A 151 -14.31 -14.20 -11.69
CA SER A 151 -14.37 -12.89 -12.38
C SER A 151 -13.03 -12.13 -12.50
N SER A 152 -11.89 -12.84 -12.39
CA SER A 152 -10.60 -12.43 -12.97
C SER A 152 -10.47 -13.03 -14.37
N PRO A 153 -9.63 -12.50 -15.30
CA PRO A 153 -9.42 -13.14 -16.57
C PRO A 153 -8.80 -14.51 -16.40
N SER A 154 -9.66 -15.51 -16.29
CA SER A 154 -9.29 -16.91 -16.34
C SER A 154 -8.66 -17.12 -17.72
N PRO A 155 -7.32 -17.24 -17.80
CA PRO A 155 -6.64 -17.19 -19.08
C PRO A 155 -7.05 -18.40 -19.91
N PHE A 156 -7.19 -18.16 -21.20
CA PHE A 156 -7.37 -19.21 -22.18
C PHE A 156 -6.21 -19.15 -23.15
N ASP A 157 -5.26 -20.04 -22.96
CA ASP A 157 -4.02 -20.09 -23.72
C ASP A 157 -4.10 -21.27 -24.71
N ILE A 158 -3.74 -20.99 -25.96
CA ILE A 158 -3.64 -21.99 -27.01
C ILE A 158 -2.16 -22.20 -27.29
N PHE A 159 -1.63 -23.34 -26.85
CA PHE A 159 -0.23 -23.69 -27.02
C PHE A 159 -0.03 -24.50 -28.30
N PHE A 160 1.05 -24.20 -29.02
CA PHE A 160 1.53 -24.98 -30.15
C PHE A 160 2.94 -25.47 -29.86
N TYR A 161 3.09 -26.79 -29.90
CA TYR A 161 4.37 -27.48 -29.77
C TYR A 161 4.70 -28.07 -31.14
N ALA A 162 5.77 -27.59 -31.76
CA ALA A 162 6.19 -28.08 -33.08
C ALA A 162 6.68 -29.53 -33.02
N ASN A 163 7.22 -29.94 -31.85
CA ASN A 163 7.83 -31.25 -31.62
C ASN A 163 8.89 -31.64 -32.68
N ASP A 164 9.66 -30.63 -33.10
CA ASP A 164 10.74 -30.75 -34.08
C ASP A 164 11.81 -31.74 -33.60
N PRO A 165 12.10 -32.84 -34.32
CA PRO A 165 13.06 -33.86 -33.88
C PRO A 165 14.45 -33.31 -33.54
N GLU A 166 14.91 -32.24 -34.19
CA GLU A 166 16.27 -31.69 -34.00
C GLU A 166 16.40 -30.81 -32.75
N ASN A 167 15.28 -30.39 -32.15
CA ASN A 167 15.27 -29.51 -31.00
C ASN A 167 15.33 -30.31 -29.67
N LEU A 168 16.54 -30.66 -29.23
CA LEU A 168 16.81 -31.49 -28.04
C LEU A 168 16.77 -30.72 -26.71
N LEU A 169 16.82 -29.38 -26.73
CA LEU A 169 16.86 -28.51 -25.54
C LEU A 169 15.45 -28.25 -24.99
N ALA A 170 14.84 -29.24 -24.34
CA ALA A 170 13.46 -29.17 -23.85
C ALA A 170 13.31 -29.13 -22.32
N GLU A 171 14.34 -29.49 -21.55
CA GLU A 171 14.17 -29.76 -20.10
C GLU A 171 13.94 -28.51 -19.24
N ASP A 172 14.44 -27.33 -19.64
CA ASP A 172 14.29 -26.07 -18.89
C ASP A 172 13.15 -25.15 -19.39
N VAL A 173 12.34 -25.62 -20.35
CA VAL A 173 11.27 -24.81 -20.94
C VAL A 173 10.00 -24.92 -20.09
N ALA A 174 9.45 -23.78 -19.66
CA ALA A 174 8.18 -23.71 -18.95
C ALA A 174 7.07 -24.48 -19.69
N ASN A 175 6.35 -25.32 -18.95
CA ASN A 175 5.36 -26.34 -19.38
C ASN A 175 5.94 -27.68 -19.86
N LEU A 176 7.20 -27.75 -20.28
CA LEU A 176 7.86 -29.03 -20.64
C LEU A 176 8.50 -29.70 -19.41
N SER A 177 8.81 -28.92 -18.38
CA SER A 177 9.24 -29.40 -17.06
C SER A 177 8.05 -29.65 -16.10
N PRO A 178 8.21 -30.49 -15.06
CA PRO A 178 7.20 -30.67 -14.03
C PRO A 178 6.87 -29.35 -13.32
N HIS A 179 5.60 -28.93 -13.32
CA HIS A 179 5.14 -27.69 -12.68
C HIS A 179 3.68 -27.80 -12.20
N VAL A 180 3.20 -26.78 -11.49
CA VAL A 180 1.81 -26.64 -11.03
C VAL A 180 1.24 -25.32 -11.52
N ASP A 181 -0.07 -25.28 -11.80
CA ASP A 181 -0.74 -24.05 -12.20
C ASP A 181 -1.17 -23.20 -11.00
N PRO A 182 -1.13 -21.86 -11.09
CA PRO A 182 -1.43 -20.98 -9.96
C PRO A 182 -2.93 -20.84 -9.66
N GLY A 183 -3.82 -21.20 -10.58
CA GLY A 183 -5.27 -21.03 -10.47
C GLY A 183 -5.98 -21.99 -9.52
N LEU A 184 -7.31 -21.92 -9.52
CA LEU A 184 -8.21 -22.83 -8.82
C LEU A 184 -8.28 -24.18 -9.55
N LEU A 185 -8.64 -24.16 -10.83
CA LEU A 185 -8.81 -25.35 -11.66
C LEU A 185 -8.23 -25.11 -13.06
N THR A 186 -7.52 -26.09 -13.60
CA THR A 186 -7.09 -26.09 -15.01
C THR A 186 -7.88 -27.11 -15.79
N LEU A 187 -8.40 -26.72 -16.94
CA LEU A 187 -9.17 -27.54 -17.87
C LEU A 187 -8.42 -27.66 -19.19
N VAL A 188 -8.16 -28.89 -19.62
CA VAL A 188 -7.45 -29.22 -20.86
C VAL A 188 -8.25 -30.25 -21.66
N PRO A 189 -8.90 -29.86 -22.78
CA PRO A 189 -9.41 -30.82 -23.75
C PRO A 189 -8.28 -31.73 -24.25
N VAL A 190 -8.52 -33.04 -24.22
CA VAL A 190 -7.57 -34.07 -24.66
C VAL A 190 -7.19 -33.81 -26.12
N ALA A 191 -5.91 -33.62 -26.41
CA ALA A 191 -5.46 -33.30 -27.75
C ALA A 191 -5.44 -34.55 -28.66
N ALA A 192 -5.41 -34.34 -29.98
CA ALA A 192 -5.27 -35.45 -30.93
C ALA A 192 -3.85 -36.05 -30.93
N THR A 193 -2.84 -35.22 -30.66
CA THR A 193 -1.44 -35.64 -30.58
C THR A 193 -1.04 -35.82 -29.12
N PRO A 194 -0.50 -36.97 -28.69
CA PRO A 194 -0.08 -37.17 -27.31
C PRO A 194 0.97 -36.18 -26.81
N GLY A 195 0.93 -35.90 -25.50
CA GLY A 195 1.92 -35.02 -24.89
C GLY A 195 1.60 -34.52 -23.50
N LEU A 196 0.43 -34.73 -22.90
CA LEU A 196 0.16 -34.31 -21.52
C LEU A 196 0.43 -35.46 -20.54
N ALA A 197 1.19 -35.19 -19.49
CA ALA A 197 1.40 -36.11 -18.38
C ALA A 197 1.06 -35.44 -17.04
N LEU A 198 0.30 -36.14 -16.20
CA LEU A 198 -0.09 -35.70 -14.86
C LEU A 198 0.58 -36.60 -13.82
N ARG A 199 0.99 -36.03 -12.70
CA ARG A 199 1.57 -36.78 -11.59
C ARG A 199 0.46 -37.21 -10.63
N CYS A 200 0.20 -38.51 -10.60
CA CYS A 200 -0.87 -39.11 -9.81
C CYS A 200 -0.35 -39.48 -8.40
N PRO A 201 -1.05 -39.11 -7.32
CA PRO A 201 -0.75 -39.61 -5.98
C PRO A 201 -1.08 -41.12 -5.89
N GLY A 202 -0.09 -41.98 -5.57
CA GLY A 202 -0.36 -43.31 -4.99
C GLY A 202 -0.74 -44.49 -5.92
N ALA A 203 -0.02 -44.77 -7.01
CA ALA A 203 -0.24 -45.98 -7.81
C ALA A 203 1.04 -46.81 -8.10
N GLY A 204 1.81 -47.16 -7.06
CA GLY A 204 2.92 -48.11 -7.15
C GLY A 204 3.81 -48.16 -5.89
N PRO A 205 4.67 -49.19 -5.73
CA PRO A 205 5.43 -49.46 -4.50
C PRO A 205 6.46 -48.39 -4.08
N ARG A 206 6.63 -47.32 -4.89
CA ARG A 206 7.46 -46.14 -4.57
C ARG A 206 6.69 -44.80 -4.61
N GLY A 207 5.36 -44.83 -4.59
CA GLY A 207 4.52 -43.68 -4.23
C GLY A 207 4.17 -42.64 -5.30
N LEU A 208 4.73 -42.64 -6.51
CA LEU A 208 4.43 -41.63 -7.55
C LEU A 208 4.48 -42.22 -8.98
N ARG A 209 3.41 -42.04 -9.79
CA ARG A 209 3.36 -42.46 -11.21
C ARG A 209 2.97 -41.27 -12.10
N TRP A 210 3.64 -41.14 -13.25
CA TRP A 210 3.21 -40.26 -14.33
C TRP A 210 2.13 -40.95 -15.16
N CYS A 211 0.97 -40.31 -15.26
CA CYS A 211 -0.16 -40.78 -16.05
C CYS A 211 -0.17 -40.00 -17.37
N LYS A 212 0.17 -40.66 -18.49
CA LYS A 212 0.15 -40.01 -19.81
C LYS A 212 -1.29 -39.98 -20.31
N VAL A 213 -1.87 -38.79 -20.40
CA VAL A 213 -3.30 -38.60 -20.63
C VAL A 213 -3.75 -39.22 -21.95
N GLU A 214 -3.06 -38.94 -23.05
CA GLU A 214 -3.48 -39.45 -24.36
C GLU A 214 -3.06 -40.90 -24.65
N GLU A 215 -1.97 -41.39 -24.05
CA GLU A 215 -1.43 -42.74 -24.33
C GLU A 215 -2.00 -43.79 -23.38
N ASP A 216 -2.08 -43.49 -22.08
CA ASP A 216 -2.41 -44.48 -21.06
C ASP A 216 -3.92 -44.58 -20.82
N MET A 217 -4.68 -43.49 -21.04
CA MET A 217 -6.09 -43.40 -20.61
C MET A 217 -7.12 -43.69 -21.73
N GLN A 218 -6.68 -43.97 -22.96
CA GLN A 218 -7.55 -44.29 -24.11
C GLN A 218 -8.70 -43.28 -24.35
N LEU A 219 -8.45 -42.00 -24.13
CA LEU A 219 -9.47 -40.95 -24.22
C LEU A 219 -9.66 -40.44 -25.66
N GLU A 220 -10.90 -40.29 -26.09
CA GLU A 220 -11.23 -39.69 -27.40
C GLU A 220 -10.78 -38.20 -27.48
N PRO A 221 -10.01 -37.81 -28.52
CA PRO A 221 -9.55 -36.44 -28.72
C PRO A 221 -10.68 -35.41 -28.80
N TYR A 222 -10.55 -34.36 -28.00
CA TYR A 222 -11.48 -33.23 -27.84
C TYR A 222 -12.88 -33.62 -27.36
N ARG A 223 -13.19 -34.91 -27.16
CA ARG A 223 -14.44 -35.38 -26.55
C ARG A 223 -14.33 -35.47 -25.03
N HIS A 224 -13.12 -35.61 -24.53
CA HIS A 224 -12.80 -35.59 -23.10
C HIS A 224 -12.04 -34.32 -22.72
N VAL A 225 -12.29 -33.82 -21.53
CA VAL A 225 -11.60 -32.68 -20.91
C VAL A 225 -11.05 -33.13 -19.56
N VAL A 226 -9.75 -33.01 -19.39
CA VAL A 226 -9.08 -33.25 -18.11
C VAL A 226 -9.21 -31.99 -17.26
N VAL A 227 -9.57 -32.17 -15.99
CA VAL A 227 -9.67 -31.10 -14.99
C VAL A 227 -8.77 -31.45 -13.82
N PHE A 228 -7.90 -30.54 -13.40
CA PHE A 228 -7.02 -30.74 -12.25
C PHE A 228 -6.87 -29.46 -11.41
N PRO A 229 -6.62 -29.59 -10.10
CA PRO A 229 -6.49 -28.47 -9.16
C PRO A 229 -5.16 -27.74 -9.35
N GLY A 230 -5.23 -26.41 -9.31
CA GLY A 230 -4.07 -25.53 -9.18
C GLY A 230 -3.81 -25.12 -7.72
N VAL A 231 -2.77 -24.33 -7.51
CA VAL A 231 -2.30 -23.90 -6.18
C VAL A 231 -3.38 -23.16 -5.38
N ALA A 232 -4.22 -22.35 -6.03
CA ALA A 232 -5.24 -21.55 -5.32
C ALA A 232 -6.38 -22.39 -4.73
N LEU A 233 -6.52 -23.68 -5.10
CA LEU A 233 -7.47 -24.61 -4.48
C LEU A 233 -6.90 -25.32 -3.24
N GLY A 234 -5.65 -25.02 -2.86
CA GLY A 234 -4.75 -25.79 -1.96
C GLY A 234 -5.15 -25.97 -0.49
N LEU A 235 -6.43 -25.81 -0.14
CA LEU A 235 -6.99 -26.28 1.13
C LEU A 235 -7.92 -27.50 0.95
N LEU A 236 -8.37 -27.78 -0.28
CA LEU A 236 -9.36 -28.81 -0.59
C LEU A 236 -8.78 -29.98 -1.39
N ALA A 237 -7.78 -29.72 -2.23
CA ALA A 237 -7.04 -30.75 -2.97
C ALA A 237 -5.61 -30.28 -3.25
N PRO A 238 -4.60 -31.18 -3.22
CA PRO A 238 -3.23 -30.84 -3.56
C PRO A 238 -3.13 -30.45 -5.04
N ALA A 239 -2.35 -29.39 -5.34
CA ALA A 239 -2.12 -28.95 -6.72
C ALA A 239 -1.46 -30.05 -7.55
N THR A 240 -1.93 -30.24 -8.78
CA THR A 240 -1.43 -31.34 -9.63
C THR A 240 -0.18 -30.94 -10.39
N VAL A 241 0.90 -31.66 -10.11
CA VAL A 241 2.14 -31.55 -10.86
C VAL A 241 1.91 -32.16 -12.24
N HIS A 242 2.20 -31.40 -13.29
CA HIS A 242 2.01 -31.84 -14.66
C HIS A 242 3.13 -31.33 -15.57
N MET A 243 3.23 -31.90 -16.76
CA MET A 243 4.16 -31.50 -17.81
C MET A 243 3.61 -31.84 -19.19
N VAL A 244 4.17 -31.20 -20.22
CA VAL A 244 3.98 -31.58 -21.61
C VAL A 244 5.25 -32.26 -22.12
N TYR A 245 5.18 -33.56 -22.44
CA TYR A 245 6.30 -34.28 -23.06
C TYR A 245 6.24 -34.19 -24.58
N LYS A 246 7.41 -34.26 -25.21
CA LYS A 246 7.56 -34.18 -26.66
C LYS A 246 7.30 -35.55 -27.29
N LYS A 247 6.51 -35.58 -28.35
CA LYS A 247 6.37 -36.73 -29.26
C LYS A 247 6.96 -36.37 -30.62
N PRO A 248 8.18 -36.82 -30.96
CA PRO A 248 8.89 -36.39 -32.16
C PRO A 248 8.06 -36.56 -33.44
N GLY A 249 8.13 -35.58 -34.34
CA GLY A 249 7.51 -35.66 -35.67
C GLY A 249 6.01 -35.35 -35.73
N CYS A 250 5.34 -35.09 -34.60
CA CYS A 250 3.92 -34.74 -34.58
C CYS A 250 3.69 -33.45 -33.79
N ALA A 251 3.26 -32.38 -34.46
CA ALA A 251 2.90 -31.14 -33.77
C ALA A 251 1.68 -31.34 -32.86
N ARG A 252 1.64 -30.61 -31.74
CA ARG A 252 0.55 -30.67 -30.76
C ARG A 252 -0.03 -29.28 -30.52
N VAL A 253 -1.36 -29.16 -30.58
CA VAL A 253 -2.11 -28.00 -30.09
C VAL A 253 -2.83 -28.34 -28.79
N SER A 254 -2.54 -27.59 -27.73
CA SER A 254 -3.23 -27.73 -26.43
C SER A 254 -4.09 -26.50 -26.16
N LEU A 255 -5.36 -26.71 -25.84
CA LEU A 255 -6.27 -25.66 -25.37
C LEU A 255 -6.24 -25.70 -23.84
N VAL A 256 -5.78 -24.65 -23.18
CA VAL A 256 -5.62 -24.64 -21.71
C VAL A 256 -6.42 -23.49 -21.13
N TYR A 257 -7.41 -23.82 -20.30
CA TYR A 257 -8.22 -22.84 -19.59
C TYR A 257 -7.98 -22.94 -18.10
N GLU A 258 -7.56 -21.85 -17.48
CA GLU A 258 -7.22 -21.81 -16.06
C GLU A 258 -8.22 -20.92 -15.32
N LEU A 259 -9.02 -21.49 -14.44
CA LEU A 259 -9.96 -20.76 -13.60
C LEU A 259 -9.20 -20.11 -12.44
N ARG A 260 -9.22 -18.78 -12.30
CA ARG A 260 -8.53 -18.07 -11.20
C ARG A 260 -9.51 -17.43 -10.22
N ARG A 261 -9.14 -17.37 -8.92
CA ARG A 261 -9.93 -16.70 -7.86
C ARG A 261 -9.89 -15.18 -8.06
N ARG A 262 -11.02 -14.49 -7.84
CA ARG A 262 -11.07 -13.03 -7.83
C ARG A 262 -10.89 -12.51 -6.40
N LEU A 263 -9.67 -12.51 -5.89
CA LEU A 263 -9.37 -11.58 -4.81
C LEU A 263 -9.35 -10.19 -5.46
N ARG A 264 -10.31 -9.32 -5.14
CA ARG A 264 -10.10 -7.89 -5.35
C ARG A 264 -8.97 -7.53 -4.38
N LEU A 265 -7.72 -7.66 -4.80
CA LEU A 265 -6.54 -7.42 -3.98
C LEU A 265 -6.69 -6.11 -3.20
N TRP A 266 -7.22 -5.08 -3.85
CA TRP A 266 -7.58 -3.82 -3.21
C TRP A 266 -8.51 -3.97 -1.99
N LEU A 267 -9.56 -4.79 -2.04
CA LEU A 267 -10.42 -5.02 -0.87
C LEU A 267 -9.64 -5.64 0.29
N LEU A 268 -8.73 -6.57 0.03
CA LEU A 268 -7.89 -7.13 1.10
C LEU A 268 -6.92 -6.11 1.68
N LEU A 269 -6.31 -5.30 0.82
CA LEU A 269 -5.42 -4.22 1.24
C LEU A 269 -6.19 -3.15 2.03
N ALA A 270 -7.41 -2.81 1.57
CA ALA A 270 -8.30 -1.89 2.25
C ALA A 270 -8.73 -2.45 3.61
N SER A 271 -9.18 -3.70 3.69
CA SER A 271 -9.50 -4.35 4.95
C SER A 271 -8.29 -4.39 5.90
N PHE A 272 -7.10 -4.71 5.39
CA PHE A 272 -5.87 -4.68 6.18
C PHE A 272 -5.58 -3.29 6.74
N ARG A 273 -5.64 -2.25 5.90
CA ARG A 273 -5.34 -0.87 6.33
C ARG A 273 -6.42 -0.27 7.22
N LEU A 274 -7.68 -0.64 7.04
CA LEU A 274 -8.77 -0.27 7.95
C LEU A 274 -8.58 -0.94 9.32
N LEU A 275 -8.26 -2.23 9.37
CA LEU A 275 -7.94 -2.92 10.61
C LEU A 275 -6.71 -2.32 11.29
N ASN A 276 -5.67 -2.01 10.52
CA ASN A 276 -4.49 -1.30 11.03
C ASN A 276 -4.89 0.06 11.65
N ALA A 277 -5.67 0.89 10.93
CA ALA A 277 -6.15 2.17 11.44
C ALA A 277 -6.94 2.05 12.76
N LEU A 278 -7.70 0.96 12.96
CA LEU A 278 -8.43 0.69 14.21
C LEU A 278 -7.54 0.18 15.35
N VAL A 279 -6.42 -0.46 15.01
CA VAL A 279 -5.41 -0.96 15.96
C VAL A 279 -4.53 0.19 16.49
N LEU A 280 -4.35 1.27 15.74
CA LEU A 280 -3.58 2.44 16.19
C LEU A 280 -4.27 3.14 17.38
N ARG A 281 -3.62 3.11 18.55
CA ARG A 281 -4.10 3.69 19.82
C ARG A 281 -3.08 4.61 20.50
N THR A 282 -2.12 5.11 19.73
CA THR A 282 -1.00 5.91 20.22
C THR A 282 -0.88 7.20 19.43
N SER A 283 -0.19 8.20 19.97
CA SER A 283 0.19 9.44 19.31
C SER A 283 1.70 9.45 19.04
N PHE A 284 2.14 9.95 17.89
CA PHE A 284 3.57 10.00 17.56
C PHE A 284 4.12 11.42 17.41
N SER A 285 3.39 12.26 16.68
CA SER A 285 3.82 13.62 16.36
C SER A 285 2.61 14.55 16.45
N PRO A 286 2.74 15.72 17.11
CA PRO A 286 1.67 16.70 17.25
C PRO A 286 1.00 17.09 15.92
N ASP A 287 1.77 17.08 14.82
CA ASP A 287 1.27 17.41 13.48
C ASP A 287 0.10 16.53 13.03
N GLU A 288 -0.06 15.32 13.59
CA GLU A 288 -1.22 14.46 13.30
C GLU A 288 -2.54 15.13 13.68
N HIS A 289 -2.54 15.88 14.77
CA HIS A 289 -3.72 16.47 15.38
C HIS A 289 -3.75 17.98 15.12
N TRP A 290 -2.68 18.68 15.50
CA TRP A 290 -2.60 20.14 15.55
C TRP A 290 -2.41 20.82 14.20
N GLN A 291 -1.94 20.08 13.18
CA GLN A 291 -1.79 20.58 11.82
C GLN A 291 -2.79 19.94 10.84
N ALA A 292 -3.76 19.19 11.36
CA ALA A 292 -4.78 18.50 10.57
C ALA A 292 -6.15 18.49 11.28
N LEU A 293 -6.33 17.62 12.27
CA LEU A 293 -7.65 17.32 12.82
C LEU A 293 -8.26 18.43 13.67
N GLU A 294 -7.47 19.10 14.53
CA GLU A 294 -7.95 20.22 15.35
C GLU A 294 -8.34 21.41 14.48
N VAL A 295 -7.56 21.67 13.43
CA VAL A 295 -7.83 22.72 12.43
C VAL A 295 -9.14 22.43 11.69
N ALA A 296 -9.26 21.22 11.13
CA ALA A 296 -10.46 20.77 10.44
C ALA A 296 -11.71 20.80 11.34
N HIS A 297 -11.55 20.40 12.60
CA HIS A 297 -12.62 20.44 13.60
C HIS A 297 -13.08 21.88 13.84
N SER A 298 -12.14 22.79 14.12
CA SER A 298 -12.44 24.21 14.34
C SER A 298 -13.17 24.86 13.17
N TRP A 299 -12.83 24.51 11.93
CA TRP A 299 -13.47 25.08 10.74
C TRP A 299 -14.92 24.63 10.56
N VAL A 300 -15.25 23.39 10.90
CA VAL A 300 -16.58 22.82 10.64
C VAL A 300 -17.52 23.05 11.81
N PHE A 301 -17.04 22.88 13.04
CA PHE A 301 -17.87 22.95 14.23
C PHE A 301 -17.86 24.33 14.92
N GLY A 302 -16.95 25.22 14.50
CA GLY A 302 -16.91 26.60 14.99
C GLY A 302 -16.26 26.78 16.37
N PHE A 303 -15.67 25.72 16.94
CA PHE A 303 -14.91 25.78 18.20
C PHE A 303 -13.69 24.85 18.16
N GLY A 304 -12.66 25.21 18.90
CA GLY A 304 -11.37 24.52 18.93
C GLY A 304 -10.21 25.51 19.09
N HIS A 305 -8.99 24.99 19.13
CA HIS A 305 -7.78 25.81 19.17
C HIS A 305 -7.00 25.69 17.86
N LEU A 306 -6.61 26.83 17.29
CA LEU A 306 -5.67 26.90 16.16
C LEU A 306 -4.30 27.32 16.68
N THR A 307 -3.24 26.67 16.21
CA THR A 307 -1.87 27.03 16.59
C THR A 307 -1.41 28.31 15.91
N TRP A 308 -0.32 28.90 16.40
CA TRP A 308 0.23 30.17 15.90
C TRP A 308 0.55 30.16 14.39
N GLU A 309 0.85 29.00 13.81
CA GLU A 309 1.14 28.88 12.38
C GLU A 309 -0.05 29.26 11.48
N TRP A 310 -1.27 29.23 12.03
CA TRP A 310 -2.53 29.59 11.37
C TRP A 310 -2.94 31.05 11.59
N GLU A 311 -2.14 31.83 12.30
CA GLU A 311 -2.41 33.27 12.45
C GLU A 311 -2.25 34.00 11.10
N PRO A 312 -3.17 34.89 10.69
CA PRO A 312 -3.13 35.53 9.38
C PRO A 312 -1.85 36.30 9.06
N CYS A 313 -1.19 36.85 10.08
CA CYS A 313 0.09 37.53 9.95
C CYS A 313 1.28 36.58 9.64
N ILE A 314 1.17 35.31 10.02
CA ILE A 314 2.21 34.29 9.84
C ILE A 314 1.92 33.46 8.59
N ALA A 315 0.69 32.93 8.48
CA ALA A 315 0.20 32.12 7.38
C ALA A 315 1.22 31.07 6.89
N LEU A 316 1.67 30.20 7.81
CA LEU A 316 2.73 29.21 7.56
C LEU A 316 2.18 27.88 7.02
N ARG A 317 0.88 27.62 7.20
CA ARG A 317 0.25 26.34 6.84
C ARG A 317 -0.82 26.54 5.77
N GLY A 318 -0.87 25.59 4.83
CA GLY A 318 -1.79 25.62 3.70
C GLY A 318 -3.07 24.86 4.01
N VAL A 319 -4.19 25.30 3.45
CA VAL A 319 -5.52 24.77 3.80
C VAL A 319 -5.82 23.41 3.18
N LEU A 320 -5.09 23.00 2.14
CA LEU A 320 -5.38 21.80 1.36
C LEU A 320 -5.41 20.53 2.21
N HIS A 321 -4.43 20.32 3.09
CA HIS A 321 -4.34 19.09 3.90
C HIS A 321 -5.47 18.97 4.94
N PRO A 322 -5.65 19.94 5.87
CA PRO A 322 -6.79 19.91 6.79
C PRO A 322 -8.14 19.99 6.08
N GLY A 323 -8.21 20.64 4.91
CA GLY A 323 -9.44 20.71 4.10
C GLY A 323 -10.01 19.34 3.70
N ILE A 324 -9.16 18.33 3.54
CA ILE A 324 -9.62 16.94 3.29
C ILE A 324 -10.44 16.43 4.48
N PHE A 325 -9.95 16.66 5.71
CA PHE A 325 -10.62 16.23 6.93
C PHE A 325 -11.81 17.13 7.29
N ALA A 326 -11.73 18.43 6.99
CA ALA A 326 -12.85 19.36 7.15
C ALA A 326 -14.02 18.96 6.24
N THR A 327 -13.74 18.55 5.00
CA THR A 327 -14.78 18.01 4.10
C THR A 327 -15.42 16.75 4.69
N PHE A 328 -14.61 15.86 5.26
CA PHE A 328 -15.11 14.66 5.92
C PHE A 328 -16.01 14.99 7.13
N TYR A 329 -15.57 15.91 8.00
CA TYR A 329 -16.38 16.35 9.14
C TYR A 329 -17.66 17.07 8.72
N ALA A 330 -17.62 17.92 7.69
CA ALA A 330 -18.81 18.57 7.16
C ALA A 330 -19.84 17.53 6.66
N VAL A 331 -19.38 16.46 6.00
CA VAL A 331 -20.27 15.35 5.60
C VAL A 331 -20.84 14.64 6.82
N LEU A 332 -20.06 14.38 7.87
CA LEU A 332 -20.58 13.79 9.11
C LEU A 332 -21.65 14.66 9.76
N GLN A 333 -21.38 15.96 9.89
CA GLN A 333 -22.31 16.94 10.46
C GLN A 333 -23.62 17.03 9.65
N LEU A 334 -23.52 17.09 8.31
CA LEU A 334 -24.68 17.10 7.42
C LEU A 334 -25.55 15.84 7.54
N LEU A 335 -24.94 14.69 7.86
CA LEU A 335 -25.64 13.42 8.05
C LEU A 335 -26.09 13.18 9.50
N GLY A 336 -25.75 14.06 10.45
CA GLY A 336 -25.97 13.85 11.88
C GLY A 336 -25.22 12.62 12.43
N ALA A 337 -24.05 12.30 11.85
CA ALA A 337 -23.23 11.13 12.16
C ALA A 337 -21.88 11.50 12.81
N ASP A 338 -21.73 12.74 13.27
CA ASP A 338 -20.57 13.37 13.89
C ASP A 338 -20.38 12.98 15.36
N SER A 339 -20.60 11.72 15.72
CA SER A 339 -20.23 11.24 17.07
C SER A 339 -18.75 11.49 17.38
N ALA A 340 -18.39 11.69 18.65
CA ALA A 340 -17.01 11.94 19.07
C ALA A 340 -16.01 10.87 18.56
N LEU A 341 -16.43 9.61 18.49
CA LEU A 341 -15.60 8.53 17.93
C LEU A 341 -15.44 8.62 16.42
N ALA A 342 -16.50 8.99 15.70
CA ALA A 342 -16.45 9.18 14.24
C ALA A 342 -15.53 10.35 13.87
N VAL A 343 -15.58 11.45 14.63
CA VAL A 343 -14.70 12.61 14.47
C VAL A 343 -13.25 12.24 14.81
N ALA A 344 -13.00 11.62 15.96
CA ALA A 344 -11.64 11.29 16.40
C ALA A 344 -10.93 10.25 15.51
N TYR A 345 -11.64 9.18 15.11
CA TYR A 345 -11.02 8.02 14.45
C TYR A 345 -11.38 7.85 12.97
N GLY A 346 -12.47 8.46 12.50
CA GLY A 346 -12.86 8.45 11.08
C GLY A 346 -11.77 8.94 10.11
N PRO A 347 -11.03 10.03 10.43
CA PRO A 347 -9.92 10.48 9.59
C PRO A 347 -8.82 9.43 9.36
N ARG A 348 -8.48 8.64 10.38
CA ARG A 348 -7.52 7.51 10.24
C ARG A 348 -8.05 6.41 9.35
N LEU A 349 -9.36 6.12 9.39
CA LEU A 349 -9.99 5.15 8.48
C LEU A 349 -9.95 5.64 7.03
N MET A 350 -10.25 6.92 6.80
CA MET A 350 -10.15 7.54 5.48
C MET A 350 -8.72 7.47 4.95
N GLN A 351 -7.74 7.81 5.79
CA GLN A 351 -6.33 7.72 5.43
C GLN A 351 -5.86 6.26 5.23
N GLY A 352 -6.39 5.31 6.00
CA GLY A 352 -6.16 3.87 5.80
C GLY A 352 -6.68 3.37 4.45
N LEU A 353 -7.85 3.85 4.00
CA LEU A 353 -8.35 3.57 2.65
C LEU A 353 -7.41 4.15 1.58
N ALA A 354 -6.93 5.38 1.77
CA ALA A 354 -5.95 6.00 0.87
C ALA A 354 -4.62 5.19 0.84
N ALA A 355 -4.14 4.75 2.00
CA ALA A 355 -2.95 3.89 2.12
C ALA A 355 -3.07 2.58 1.32
N SER A 356 -4.27 1.97 1.28
CA SER A 356 -4.49 0.76 0.48
C SER A 356 -4.34 0.98 -1.03
N ALA A 357 -4.59 2.21 -1.51
CA ALA A 357 -4.34 2.57 -2.90
C ALA A 357 -2.82 2.65 -3.18
N ALA A 358 -2.04 3.17 -2.25
CA ALA A 358 -0.58 3.18 -2.34
C ALA A 358 -0.01 1.75 -2.36
N ASP A 359 -0.50 0.87 -1.49
CA ASP A 359 -0.09 -0.54 -1.47
C ASP A 359 -0.36 -1.24 -2.82
N LEU A 360 -1.54 -0.97 -3.38
CA LEU A 360 -1.92 -1.51 -4.68
C LEU A 360 -1.05 -0.94 -5.81
N ALA A 361 -0.71 0.36 -5.76
CA ALA A 361 0.16 1.01 -6.72
C ALA A 361 1.57 0.39 -6.70
N VAL A 362 2.16 0.21 -5.52
CA VAL A 362 3.45 -0.47 -5.33
C VAL A 362 3.41 -1.89 -5.91
N TYR A 363 2.38 -2.68 -5.59
CA TYR A 363 2.23 -4.04 -6.13
C TYR A 363 2.12 -4.06 -7.65
N ARG A 364 1.33 -3.16 -8.24
CA ARG A 364 1.12 -3.08 -9.69
C ARG A 364 2.39 -2.68 -10.43
N VAL A 365 3.13 -1.70 -9.92
CA VAL A 365 4.45 -1.32 -10.45
C VAL A 365 5.39 -2.51 -10.39
N ALA A 366 5.55 -3.12 -9.22
CA ALA A 366 6.44 -4.25 -9.05
C ALA A 366 6.06 -5.42 -9.98
N SER A 367 4.77 -5.72 -10.12
CA SER A 367 4.26 -6.79 -10.98
C SER A 367 4.57 -6.54 -12.45
N SER A 368 4.46 -5.27 -12.88
CA SER A 368 4.74 -4.87 -14.26
C SER A 368 6.22 -4.83 -14.61
N LEU A 369 7.09 -4.44 -13.66
CA LEU A 369 8.51 -4.15 -13.94
C LEU A 369 9.48 -5.23 -13.45
N LEU A 370 9.20 -5.86 -12.31
CA LEU A 370 10.15 -6.68 -11.56
C LEU A 370 9.78 -8.17 -11.57
N GLY A 371 8.58 -8.51 -12.04
CA GLY A 371 8.05 -9.87 -12.07
C GLY A 371 7.25 -10.25 -10.83
N ALA A 372 6.49 -11.34 -10.93
CA ALA A 372 5.48 -11.72 -9.92
C ALA A 372 6.07 -12.01 -8.54
N ARG A 373 7.29 -12.57 -8.47
CA ARG A 373 7.91 -12.96 -7.21
C ARG A 373 8.51 -11.76 -6.47
N ALA A 374 9.25 -10.90 -7.17
CA ALA A 374 9.66 -9.60 -6.65
C ALA A 374 8.45 -8.75 -6.20
N ALA A 375 7.35 -8.78 -6.95
CA ALA A 375 6.14 -8.04 -6.60
C ALA A 375 5.47 -8.54 -5.32
N ALA A 376 5.44 -9.86 -5.10
CA ALA A 376 4.95 -10.42 -3.85
C ALA A 376 5.82 -9.99 -2.65
N TRP A 377 7.15 -10.00 -2.81
CA TRP A 377 8.07 -9.52 -1.77
C TRP A 377 7.98 -8.02 -1.54
N ALA A 378 7.87 -7.21 -2.58
CA ALA A 378 7.69 -5.76 -2.46
C ALA A 378 6.41 -5.40 -1.71
N LEU A 379 5.30 -6.09 -2.02
CA LEU A 379 4.05 -5.93 -1.27
C LEU A 379 4.18 -6.43 0.17
N ALA A 380 4.87 -7.55 0.41
CA ALA A 380 5.13 -8.03 1.76
C ALA A 380 5.92 -7.00 2.58
N VAL A 381 6.98 -6.39 2.02
CA VAL A 381 7.74 -5.30 2.67
C VAL A 381 6.86 -4.08 2.91
N GLN A 382 6.06 -3.67 1.92
CA GLN A 382 5.16 -2.52 2.04
C GLN A 382 4.17 -2.66 3.20
N LEU A 383 3.60 -3.86 3.39
CA LEU A 383 2.63 -4.16 4.45
C LEU A 383 3.30 -4.50 5.78
N GLY A 384 4.46 -5.15 5.73
CA GLY A 384 5.22 -5.63 6.88
C GLY A 384 6.23 -4.64 7.43
N SER A 385 6.43 -3.47 6.80
CA SER A 385 7.23 -2.37 7.35
C SER A 385 6.56 -1.81 8.59
N TRP A 386 7.29 -1.84 9.71
CA TRP A 386 6.79 -1.34 10.97
C TRP A 386 6.41 0.14 10.87
N PHE A 387 7.20 0.92 10.13
CA PHE A 387 6.98 2.35 9.98
C PHE A 387 5.81 2.67 9.03
N HIS A 388 5.62 1.90 7.95
CA HIS A 388 4.39 1.99 7.16
C HIS A 388 3.16 1.54 7.93
N PHE A 389 3.29 0.51 8.77
CA PHE A 389 2.18 0.06 9.62
C PHE A 389 1.80 1.16 10.60
N TYR A 390 2.80 1.77 11.24
CA TYR A 390 2.64 2.77 12.29
C TYR A 390 2.17 4.14 11.78
N CYS A 391 2.71 4.65 10.67
CA CYS A 391 2.50 6.05 10.26
C CYS A 391 1.60 6.24 9.03
N LEU A 392 1.57 5.30 8.07
CA LEU A 392 0.86 5.52 6.80
C LEU A 392 -0.68 5.75 6.97
N PRO A 393 -1.37 5.09 7.93
CA PRO A 393 -2.78 5.38 8.23
C PRO A 393 -3.01 6.65 9.08
N ARG A 394 -1.95 7.28 9.61
CA ARG A 394 -2.06 8.53 10.39
C ARG A 394 -2.20 9.73 9.48
N THR A 395 -2.85 10.77 9.98
CA THR A 395 -3.30 11.96 9.23
C THR A 395 -2.21 13.01 8.98
N TYR A 396 -0.96 12.56 8.76
CA TYR A 396 0.12 13.44 8.38
C TYR A 396 0.01 13.90 6.93
N SER A 397 0.48 15.13 6.67
CA SER A 397 0.75 15.58 5.30
C SER A 397 1.80 14.69 4.61
N SER A 398 2.76 14.13 5.37
CA SER A 398 3.74 13.14 4.87
C SER A 398 3.09 11.82 4.46
N SER A 399 2.02 11.39 5.13
CA SER A 399 1.26 10.19 4.75
C SER A 399 0.46 10.43 3.48
N ALA A 400 -0.17 11.60 3.34
CA ALA A 400 -0.81 12.01 2.10
C ALA A 400 0.19 12.12 0.93
N GLU A 401 1.35 12.74 1.16
CA GLU A 401 2.46 12.81 0.20
C GLU A 401 2.93 11.41 -0.22
N ALA A 402 3.09 10.47 0.72
CA ALA A 402 3.50 9.11 0.41
C ALA A 402 2.47 8.36 -0.45
N VAL A 403 1.17 8.53 -0.17
CA VAL A 403 0.09 7.92 -0.97
C VAL A 403 0.06 8.50 -2.37
N LEU A 404 0.02 9.82 -2.50
CA LEU A 404 0.00 10.51 -3.79
C LEU A 404 1.28 10.22 -4.59
N GLY A 405 2.44 10.23 -3.91
CA GLY A 405 3.74 9.91 -4.48
C GLY A 405 3.82 8.48 -5.02
N ALA A 406 3.28 7.49 -4.31
CA ALA A 406 3.22 6.11 -4.78
C ALA A 406 2.33 5.95 -6.03
N LEU A 407 1.16 6.59 -6.04
CA LEU A 407 0.26 6.60 -7.20
C LEU A 407 0.89 7.31 -8.40
N ALA A 408 1.54 8.44 -8.15
CA ALA A 408 2.22 9.23 -9.18
C ALA A 408 3.41 8.45 -9.75
N LEU A 409 4.20 7.77 -8.90
CA LEU A 409 5.29 6.90 -9.32
C LEU A 409 4.77 5.74 -10.19
N GLU A 410 3.64 5.15 -9.82
CA GLU A 410 2.99 4.12 -10.64
C GLU A 410 2.65 4.64 -12.05
N LEU A 411 1.96 5.77 -12.13
CA LEU A 411 1.58 6.37 -13.40
C LEU A 411 2.81 6.81 -14.21
N TRP A 412 3.85 7.30 -13.54
CA TRP A 412 5.10 7.70 -14.17
C TRP A 412 5.84 6.54 -14.83
N LEU A 413 5.84 5.37 -14.18
CA LEU A 413 6.56 4.17 -14.60
C LEU A 413 5.77 3.30 -15.59
N ARG A 414 4.43 3.41 -15.64
CA ARG A 414 3.55 2.72 -16.59
C ARG A 414 3.64 3.30 -18.00
N ARG A 415 4.75 3.04 -18.70
CA ARG A 415 4.96 3.45 -20.09
C ARG A 415 5.10 2.25 -21.03
N PRO A 416 4.65 2.36 -22.29
CA PRO A 416 4.94 1.36 -23.32
C PRO A 416 6.45 1.17 -23.45
N ASP A 417 6.90 -0.09 -23.56
CA ASP A 417 8.31 -0.42 -23.73
C ASP A 417 8.92 0.34 -24.93
N GLY A 418 9.99 1.10 -24.69
CA GLY A 418 10.70 1.88 -25.70
C GLY A 418 10.22 3.33 -25.88
N ALA A 419 9.12 3.75 -25.23
CA ALA A 419 8.67 5.15 -25.26
C ALA A 419 9.43 5.99 -24.22
N LEU A 420 10.40 6.79 -24.68
CA LEU A 420 11.12 7.77 -23.85
C LEU A 420 10.18 8.91 -23.40
N VAL A 421 9.25 9.34 -24.25
CA VAL A 421 8.31 10.42 -23.99
C VAL A 421 6.95 10.10 -24.66
N GLY A 422 5.83 10.44 -24.01
CA GLY A 422 4.47 10.27 -24.55
C GLY A 422 3.68 9.07 -24.00
N SER A 423 3.21 9.15 -22.75
CA SER A 423 2.21 8.22 -22.18
C SER A 423 0.93 8.98 -21.86
N SER A 424 -0.23 8.35 -22.10
CA SER A 424 -1.55 8.87 -21.72
C SER A 424 -1.69 9.13 -20.21
N HIS A 425 -0.83 8.52 -19.39
CA HIS A 425 -0.84 8.64 -17.93
C HIS A 425 0.07 9.74 -17.37
N ARG A 426 0.89 10.39 -18.21
CA ARG A 426 1.92 11.33 -17.74
C ARG A 426 1.36 12.64 -17.15
N PRO A 427 0.33 13.28 -17.74
CA PRO A 427 -0.31 14.44 -17.12
C PRO A 427 -0.88 14.12 -15.73
N ALA A 428 -1.44 12.92 -15.54
CA ALA A 428 -1.95 12.49 -14.24
C ALA A 428 -0.84 12.28 -13.20
N ALA A 429 0.31 11.71 -13.60
CA ALA A 429 1.48 11.61 -12.71
C ALA A 429 2.00 13.00 -12.30
N LEU A 430 2.07 13.94 -13.24
CA LEU A 430 2.47 15.32 -12.99
C LEU A 430 1.49 16.03 -12.06
N LEU A 431 0.19 15.86 -12.26
CA LEU A 431 -0.85 16.41 -11.38
C LEU A 431 -0.70 15.92 -9.94
N LEU A 432 -0.56 14.60 -9.74
CA LEU A 432 -0.35 14.05 -8.41
C LEU A 432 0.97 14.54 -7.79
N GLY A 433 2.02 14.69 -8.60
CA GLY A 433 3.28 15.28 -8.15
C GLY A 433 3.15 16.74 -7.73
N SER A 434 2.45 17.57 -8.51
CA SER A 434 2.16 18.97 -8.17
C SER A 434 1.29 19.08 -6.91
N LEU A 435 0.34 18.16 -6.70
CA LEU A 435 -0.43 18.09 -5.45
C LEU A 435 0.45 17.72 -4.24
N CYS A 436 1.44 16.83 -4.41
CA CYS A 436 2.43 16.58 -3.34
C CYS A 436 3.17 17.87 -2.96
N VAL A 437 3.58 18.67 -3.95
CA VAL A 437 4.27 19.96 -3.72
C VAL A 437 3.36 20.97 -3.01
N ALA A 438 2.08 21.04 -3.39
CA ALA A 438 1.13 21.93 -2.75
C ALA A 438 0.85 21.54 -1.29
N LEU A 439 0.77 20.24 -0.98
CA LEU A 439 0.60 19.75 0.39
C LEU A 439 1.89 19.90 1.22
N ARG A 440 3.06 19.66 0.60
CA ARG A 440 4.38 19.73 1.23
C ARG A 440 5.39 20.32 0.23
N PRO A 441 5.78 21.59 0.41
CA PRO A 441 6.73 22.27 -0.49
C PRO A 441 8.06 21.52 -0.69
N THR A 442 8.50 20.76 0.31
CA THR A 442 9.72 19.93 0.22
C THR A 442 9.66 18.86 -0.87
N ALA A 443 8.47 18.41 -1.27
CA ALA A 443 8.27 17.44 -2.35
C ALA A 443 8.75 17.98 -3.71
N ALA A 444 8.88 19.31 -3.86
CA ALA A 444 9.36 19.95 -5.09
C ALA A 444 10.72 19.43 -5.51
N VAL A 445 11.61 19.15 -4.54
CA VAL A 445 12.96 18.62 -4.80
C VAL A 445 12.89 17.25 -5.47
N TYR A 446 12.03 16.36 -4.97
CA TYR A 446 11.87 15.01 -5.51
C TYR A 446 11.34 15.06 -6.94
N TRP A 447 10.26 15.81 -7.17
CA TRP A 447 9.61 15.90 -8.47
C TRP A 447 10.45 16.65 -9.50
N ALA A 448 11.17 17.71 -9.10
CA ALA A 448 12.13 18.38 -9.96
C ALA A 448 13.26 17.42 -10.38
N ALA A 449 13.84 16.66 -9.44
CA ALA A 449 14.86 15.68 -9.75
C ALA A 449 14.35 14.57 -10.69
N MET A 450 13.11 14.09 -10.49
CA MET A 450 12.45 13.14 -11.40
C MET A 450 12.32 13.69 -12.84
N VAL A 451 11.86 14.93 -12.98
CA VAL A 451 11.72 15.60 -14.28
C VAL A 451 13.10 15.83 -14.92
N LEU A 452 14.07 16.33 -14.16
CA LEU A 452 15.43 16.58 -14.66
C LEU A 452 16.13 15.29 -15.11
N TYR A 453 15.99 14.20 -14.35
CA TYR A 453 16.53 12.90 -14.73
C TYR A 453 15.90 12.43 -16.05
N GLU A 454 14.59 12.62 -16.24
CA GLU A 454 13.94 12.30 -17.49
C GLU A 454 14.48 13.13 -18.66
N VAL A 455 14.59 14.45 -18.47
CA VAL A 455 15.13 15.38 -19.48
C VAL A 455 16.52 14.92 -19.89
N GLN A 456 17.40 14.66 -18.92
CA GLN A 456 18.75 14.16 -19.16
C GLN A 456 18.74 12.83 -19.93
N SER A 457 17.97 11.84 -19.45
CA SER A 457 17.91 10.52 -20.08
C SER A 457 17.39 10.57 -21.53
N THR A 458 16.45 11.48 -21.81
CA THR A 458 15.90 11.69 -23.15
C THR A 458 16.89 12.38 -24.07
N LEU A 459 17.63 13.39 -23.58
CA LEU A 459 18.64 14.13 -24.35
C LEU A 459 19.87 13.27 -24.66
N LEU A 460 20.29 12.43 -23.71
CA LEU A 460 21.43 11.52 -23.88
C LEU A 460 21.09 10.26 -24.70
N SER A 461 19.81 9.98 -24.93
CA SER A 461 19.41 8.81 -25.73
C SER A 461 19.89 8.91 -27.18
N SER A 462 20.43 7.82 -27.73
CA SER A 462 20.84 7.72 -29.13
C SER A 462 19.67 7.48 -30.10
N SER A 463 18.45 7.32 -29.58
CA SER A 463 17.28 6.95 -30.38
C SER A 463 16.57 8.16 -31.00
N GLY A 464 16.67 8.31 -32.33
CA GLY A 464 15.92 9.30 -33.11
C GLY A 464 16.53 10.71 -33.15
N LYS A 465 16.04 11.54 -34.09
CA LYS A 465 16.51 12.92 -34.31
C LYS A 465 16.32 13.76 -33.04
N LEU A 466 17.35 14.54 -32.68
CA LEU A 466 17.34 15.40 -31.49
C LEU A 466 16.16 16.38 -31.48
N SER A 467 15.86 17.02 -32.61
CA SER A 467 14.74 17.96 -32.74
C SER A 467 13.38 17.32 -32.41
N GLY A 468 13.13 16.09 -32.88
CA GLY A 468 11.92 15.35 -32.54
C GLY A 468 11.85 14.91 -31.08
N ARG A 469 13.01 14.64 -30.44
CA ARG A 469 13.08 14.33 -29.00
C ARG A 469 12.78 15.56 -28.16
N VAL A 470 13.40 16.71 -28.48
CA VAL A 470 13.17 17.98 -27.80
C VAL A 470 11.72 18.42 -27.94
N LEU A 471 11.13 18.32 -29.14
CA LEU A 471 9.73 18.67 -29.34
C LEU A 471 8.80 17.84 -28.44
N ARG A 472 8.99 16.51 -28.39
CA ARG A 472 8.19 15.64 -27.49
C ARG A 472 8.41 15.97 -26.02
N LEU A 473 9.66 16.20 -25.61
CA LEU A 473 9.98 16.59 -24.23
C LEU A 473 9.21 17.86 -23.83
N VAL A 474 9.18 18.86 -24.70
CA VAL A 474 8.46 20.11 -24.46
C VAL A 474 6.95 19.86 -24.43
N CYS A 475 6.39 19.23 -25.46
CA CYS A 475 4.94 19.06 -25.61
C CYS A 475 4.31 18.08 -24.62
N ASP A 476 5.01 17.02 -24.22
CA ASP A 476 4.43 15.91 -23.44
C ASP A 476 4.86 15.93 -21.96
N LEU A 477 5.88 16.71 -21.60
CA LEU A 477 6.42 16.77 -20.24
C LEU A 477 6.53 18.21 -19.71
N LEU A 478 7.34 19.07 -20.34
CA LEU A 478 7.66 20.38 -19.76
C LEU A 478 6.48 21.36 -19.82
N ALA A 479 5.82 21.52 -20.97
CA ALA A 479 4.70 22.44 -21.10
C ALA A 479 3.47 21.98 -20.30
N PRO A 480 3.02 20.71 -20.37
CA PRO A 480 1.95 20.23 -19.50
C PRO A 480 2.32 20.28 -18.02
N GLY A 481 3.56 19.90 -17.67
CA GLY A 481 4.03 19.92 -16.28
C GLY A 481 4.07 21.32 -15.68
N LEU A 482 4.55 22.31 -16.45
CA LEU A 482 4.53 23.71 -16.04
C LEU A 482 3.10 24.22 -15.89
N LEU A 483 2.23 23.97 -16.88
CA LEU A 483 0.82 24.39 -16.84
C LEU A 483 0.10 23.81 -15.61
N ILE A 484 0.21 22.50 -15.40
CA ILE A 484 -0.41 21.81 -14.26
C ILE A 484 0.13 22.36 -12.94
N SER A 485 1.45 22.56 -12.82
CA SER A 485 2.05 23.07 -11.59
C SER A 485 1.61 24.50 -11.29
N VAL A 486 1.55 25.37 -12.30
CA VAL A 486 1.05 26.74 -12.15
C VAL A 486 -0.42 26.74 -11.74
N VAL A 487 -1.27 25.92 -12.38
CA VAL A 487 -2.70 25.84 -12.04
C VAL A 487 -2.89 25.33 -10.61
N VAL A 488 -2.18 24.28 -10.20
CA VAL A 488 -2.29 23.72 -8.83
C VAL A 488 -1.79 24.71 -7.78
N LEU A 489 -0.64 25.36 -8.01
CA LEU A 489 -0.12 26.36 -7.07
C LEU A 489 -1.01 27.60 -7.01
N ALA A 490 -1.54 28.07 -8.15
CA ALA A 490 -2.48 29.19 -8.17
C ALA A 490 -3.78 28.85 -7.43
N ALA A 491 -4.31 27.64 -7.61
CA ALA A 491 -5.48 27.17 -6.87
C ALA A 491 -5.21 27.08 -5.36
N SER A 492 -4.07 26.52 -4.94
CA SER A 492 -3.66 26.48 -3.53
C SER A 492 -3.56 27.90 -2.96
N THR A 493 -2.84 28.79 -3.65
CA THR A 493 -2.63 30.19 -3.24
C THR A 493 -3.96 30.93 -3.12
N LEU A 494 -4.89 30.68 -4.04
CA LEU A 494 -6.23 31.27 -3.99
C LEU A 494 -7.00 30.78 -2.77
N LEU A 495 -7.01 29.47 -2.50
CA LEU A 495 -7.68 28.90 -1.34
C LEU A 495 -7.08 29.42 -0.03
N ASP A 496 -5.75 29.46 0.07
CA ASP A 496 -5.04 30.01 1.21
C ASP A 496 -5.39 31.50 1.39
N SER A 497 -5.37 32.28 0.31
CA SER A 497 -5.67 33.72 0.37
C SER A 497 -7.11 34.03 0.76
N ILE A 498 -8.06 33.19 0.33
CA ILE A 498 -9.47 33.28 0.77
C ILE A 498 -9.56 33.01 2.27
N TYR A 499 -8.89 31.97 2.76
CA TYR A 499 -8.91 31.60 4.18
C TYR A 499 -8.31 32.69 5.08
N TYR A 500 -7.12 33.19 4.72
CA TYR A 500 -6.43 34.20 5.52
C TYR A 500 -6.98 35.62 5.32
N GLY A 501 -7.89 35.84 4.37
CA GLY A 501 -8.45 37.16 4.06
C GLY A 501 -7.44 38.15 3.44
N ALA A 502 -6.28 37.65 2.99
CA ALA A 502 -5.20 38.45 2.43
C ALA A 502 -4.46 37.64 1.34
N TRP A 503 -3.86 38.33 0.37
CA TRP A 503 -3.02 37.67 -0.63
C TRP A 503 -1.77 37.09 0.02
N VAL A 504 -1.75 35.77 0.18
CA VAL A 504 -0.64 35.06 0.81
C VAL A 504 -0.19 33.88 -0.04
N LEU A 505 1.14 33.75 -0.18
CA LEU A 505 1.77 32.61 -0.82
C LEU A 505 2.40 31.73 0.26
N VAL A 506 1.60 30.82 0.82
CA VAL A 506 2.00 29.97 1.95
C VAL A 506 3.27 29.17 1.65
N THR A 507 3.40 28.66 0.42
CA THR A 507 4.60 27.90 0.00
C THR A 507 5.88 28.73 0.10
N TRP A 508 5.80 30.05 -0.16
CA TRP A 508 6.90 30.99 0.02
C TRP A 508 7.14 31.30 1.51
N ASN A 509 6.08 31.53 2.30
CA ASN A 509 6.22 31.74 3.75
C ASN A 509 6.89 30.53 4.43
N PHE A 510 6.48 29.31 4.05
CA PHE A 510 7.10 28.07 4.50
C PHE A 510 8.58 28.00 4.13
N ALA A 511 8.92 28.32 2.88
CA ALA A 511 10.31 28.29 2.42
C ALA A 511 11.16 29.35 3.13
N ARG A 512 10.63 30.56 3.30
CA ARG A 512 11.28 31.65 4.03
C ARG A 512 11.55 31.25 5.49
N PHE A 513 10.55 30.72 6.19
CA PHE A 513 10.68 30.34 7.59
C PHE A 513 11.66 29.16 7.78
N ASN A 514 11.51 28.09 7.00
CA ASN A 514 12.27 26.85 7.22
C ASN A 514 13.63 26.80 6.51
N LEU A 515 13.77 27.39 5.32
CA LEU A 515 15.03 27.33 4.56
C LEU A 515 15.91 28.58 4.78
N LEU A 516 15.32 29.77 4.89
CA LEU A 516 16.11 31.02 5.00
C LEU A 516 16.40 31.41 6.46
N HIS A 517 15.47 31.13 7.37
CA HIS A 517 15.59 31.51 8.78
C HIS A 517 15.83 30.33 9.73
N ASP A 518 15.94 29.09 9.20
CA ASP A 518 16.12 27.85 9.97
C ASP A 518 15.15 27.71 11.16
N GLY A 519 13.91 28.19 11.00
CA GLY A 519 12.92 28.20 12.08
C GLY A 519 12.56 26.80 12.61
N GLY A 520 12.85 25.74 11.84
CA GLY A 520 12.72 24.36 12.30
C GLY A 520 13.60 24.03 13.51
N ALA A 521 14.72 24.72 13.71
CA ALA A 521 15.61 24.50 14.86
C ALA A 521 14.93 24.68 16.23
N LEU A 522 13.79 25.40 16.27
CA LEU A 522 12.93 25.52 17.46
C LEU A 522 12.43 24.16 17.98
N TYR A 523 12.34 23.15 17.11
CA TYR A 523 11.85 21.81 17.44
C TYR A 523 12.99 20.79 17.63
N GLY A 524 14.21 21.28 17.87
CA GLY A 524 15.42 20.46 18.03
C GLY A 524 16.25 20.36 16.76
N SER A 525 17.53 20.01 16.93
CA SER A 525 18.50 19.92 15.84
C SER A 525 19.22 18.56 15.82
N HIS A 526 19.56 18.12 14.63
CA HIS A 526 20.25 16.85 14.38
C HIS A 526 21.43 17.03 13.41
N PRO A 527 22.51 16.23 13.51
CA PRO A 527 23.61 16.25 12.55
C PRO A 527 23.16 16.06 11.10
N TRP A 528 23.92 16.60 10.14
CA TRP A 528 23.56 16.51 8.72
C TRP A 528 23.44 15.05 8.22
N HIS A 529 24.26 14.12 8.73
CA HIS A 529 24.26 12.71 8.33
C HIS A 529 23.12 11.88 8.95
N TRP A 530 22.25 12.47 9.77
CA TRP A 530 21.24 11.77 10.56
C TRP A 530 20.30 10.90 9.71
N TYR A 531 19.82 11.39 8.56
CA TYR A 531 18.96 10.57 7.69
C TYR A 531 19.67 9.32 7.15
N ALA A 532 20.96 9.43 6.82
CA ALA A 532 21.73 8.32 6.28
C ALA A 532 22.11 7.29 7.35
N THR A 533 22.41 7.75 8.56
CA THR A 533 22.95 6.92 9.65
C THR A 533 21.85 6.36 10.56
N GLU A 534 20.85 7.17 10.91
CA GLU A 534 19.79 6.82 11.85
C GLU A 534 18.44 6.70 11.14
N GLY A 535 18.04 7.72 10.38
CA GLY A 535 16.72 7.78 9.75
C GLY A 535 16.38 6.56 8.88
N LEU A 536 17.21 6.25 7.89
CA LEU A 536 17.03 5.08 7.02
C LEU A 536 17.17 3.76 7.78
N ALA A 537 18.08 3.69 8.76
CA ALA A 537 18.32 2.48 9.53
C ALA A 537 17.11 2.11 10.40
N VAL A 538 16.54 3.11 11.09
CA VAL A 538 15.37 2.94 11.96
C VAL A 538 14.11 2.65 11.14
N THR A 539 13.83 3.45 10.11
CA THR A 539 12.59 3.31 9.32
C THR A 539 12.54 2.03 8.47
N LEU A 540 13.67 1.57 7.94
CA LEU A 540 13.73 0.31 7.18
C LEU A 540 13.97 -0.89 8.09
N GLY A 541 14.65 -0.71 9.24
CA GLY A 541 14.98 -1.78 10.18
C GLY A 541 15.66 -2.96 9.47
N THR A 542 15.13 -4.17 9.68
CA THR A 542 15.62 -5.41 9.05
C THR A 542 15.51 -5.43 7.52
N PHE A 543 14.77 -4.50 6.89
CA PHE A 543 14.70 -4.39 5.43
C PHE A 543 15.88 -3.64 4.81
N LEU A 544 16.65 -2.88 5.59
CA LEU A 544 17.77 -2.07 5.12
C LEU A 544 18.77 -2.84 4.23
N PRO A 545 19.31 -4.02 4.60
CA PRO A 545 20.28 -4.72 3.76
C PRO A 545 19.70 -5.13 2.39
N PHE A 546 18.42 -5.48 2.34
CA PHE A 546 17.75 -5.86 1.10
C PHE A 546 17.46 -4.64 0.22
N PHE A 547 17.09 -3.52 0.83
CA PHE A 547 16.98 -2.23 0.15
C PHE A 547 18.32 -1.84 -0.49
N LEU A 548 19.43 -1.89 0.25
CA LEU A 548 20.77 -1.55 -0.26
C LEU A 548 21.18 -2.47 -1.41
N ALA A 549 20.92 -3.77 -1.30
CA ALA A 549 21.15 -4.72 -2.39
C ALA A 549 20.31 -4.37 -3.64
N GLY A 550 19.03 -4.06 -3.47
CA GLY A 550 18.14 -3.63 -4.55
C GLY A 550 18.59 -2.32 -5.21
N ALA A 551 18.98 -1.32 -4.40
CA ALA A 551 19.50 -0.04 -4.86
C ALA A 551 20.79 -0.20 -5.66
N TRP A 552 21.71 -1.06 -5.19
CA TRP A 552 22.94 -1.37 -5.94
C TRP A 552 22.65 -2.02 -7.30
N LEU A 553 21.69 -2.94 -7.36
CA LEU A 553 21.27 -3.57 -8.62
C LEU A 553 20.59 -2.58 -9.58
N CYS A 554 19.84 -1.63 -9.03
CA CYS A 554 19.25 -0.52 -9.78
C CYS A 554 20.33 0.38 -10.40
N CYS A 555 21.37 0.72 -9.63
CA CYS A 555 22.53 1.44 -10.14
C CYS A 555 23.26 0.66 -11.25
N ARG A 556 23.30 -0.67 -11.17
CA ARG A 556 23.88 -1.53 -12.22
C ARG A 556 22.96 -1.79 -13.42
N GLY A 557 21.68 -1.43 -13.34
CA GLY A 557 20.70 -1.65 -14.42
C GLY A 557 20.41 -3.13 -14.67
N VAL A 558 20.31 -3.92 -13.60
CA VAL A 558 20.09 -5.37 -13.70
C VAL A 558 18.60 -5.68 -13.61
N GLY A 559 18.06 -6.42 -14.57
CA GLY A 559 16.74 -7.05 -14.47
C GLY A 559 15.56 -6.07 -14.46
N GLY A 560 15.60 -5.00 -15.28
CA GLY A 560 14.49 -4.03 -15.42
C GLY A 560 14.51 -2.91 -14.38
N LEU A 561 15.41 -2.98 -13.38
CA LEU A 561 15.53 -1.99 -12.31
C LEU A 561 16.04 -0.63 -12.80
N GLU A 562 16.63 -0.53 -13.98
CA GLU A 562 17.06 0.75 -14.58
C GLU A 562 15.93 1.77 -14.68
N ARG A 563 14.67 1.30 -14.77
CA ARG A 563 13.47 2.17 -14.77
C ARG A 563 13.22 2.85 -13.43
N LEU A 564 13.68 2.28 -12.33
CA LEU A 564 13.57 2.89 -10.99
C LEU A 564 14.72 3.86 -10.69
N ARG A 565 15.75 3.94 -11.55
CA ARG A 565 16.94 4.76 -11.29
C ARG A 565 16.61 6.24 -11.13
N GLY A 566 15.67 6.78 -11.92
CA GLY A 566 15.22 8.16 -11.76
C GLY A 566 14.62 8.43 -10.38
N ALA A 567 13.77 7.53 -9.89
CA ALA A 567 13.18 7.62 -8.56
C ALA A 567 14.24 7.49 -7.46
N LEU A 568 15.21 6.59 -7.62
CA LEU A 568 16.32 6.44 -6.68
C LEU A 568 17.19 7.70 -6.60
N VAL A 569 17.54 8.29 -7.75
CA VAL A 569 18.28 9.56 -7.80
C VAL A 569 17.47 10.67 -7.15
N ALA A 570 16.19 10.79 -7.48
CA ALA A 570 15.32 11.80 -6.89
C ALA A 570 15.19 11.66 -5.36
N SER A 571 14.99 10.44 -4.84
CA SER A 571 14.99 10.19 -3.39
C SER A 571 16.33 10.57 -2.76
N ALA A 572 17.46 10.18 -3.37
CA ALA A 572 18.78 10.53 -2.86
C ALA A 572 19.01 12.06 -2.84
N THR A 573 18.60 12.77 -3.90
CA THR A 573 18.67 14.24 -3.96
C THR A 573 17.80 14.89 -2.90
N SER A 574 16.55 14.43 -2.71
CA SER A 574 15.67 14.94 -1.66
C SER A 574 16.24 14.72 -0.26
N LEU A 575 16.78 13.53 0.01
CA LEU A 575 17.41 13.24 1.31
C LEU A 575 18.65 14.11 1.54
N ALA A 576 19.45 14.36 0.50
CA ALA A 576 20.60 15.26 0.61
C ALA A 576 20.17 16.69 0.94
N VAL A 577 19.11 17.21 0.31
CA VAL A 577 18.58 18.55 0.62
C VAL A 577 17.96 18.60 2.02
N LEU A 578 17.15 17.61 2.40
CA LEU A 578 16.58 17.52 3.75
C LEU A 578 17.67 17.42 4.84
N SER A 579 18.82 16.84 4.51
CA SER A 579 19.97 16.72 5.42
C SER A 579 20.61 18.06 5.77
N LEU A 580 20.38 19.11 4.96
CA LEU A 580 20.89 20.46 5.21
C LEU A 580 20.08 21.22 6.25
N ALA A 581 18.82 20.84 6.49
CA ALA A 581 18.00 21.45 7.53
C ALA A 581 18.45 21.00 8.92
N SER A 582 18.47 21.91 9.91
CA SER A 582 18.86 21.58 11.29
C SER A 582 17.89 20.56 11.90
N HIS A 583 16.59 20.77 11.71
CA HIS A 583 15.53 19.89 12.20
C HIS A 583 15.25 18.72 11.26
N LYS A 584 15.05 17.53 11.83
CA LYS A 584 14.86 16.28 11.09
C LYS A 584 13.86 15.39 11.80
N GLU A 585 13.05 14.66 11.03
CA GLU A 585 12.03 13.78 11.58
C GLU A 585 11.92 12.49 10.76
N TYR A 586 11.68 11.36 11.44
CA TYR A 586 11.50 10.07 10.76
C TYR A 586 10.35 10.08 9.75
N ARG A 587 9.25 10.79 10.04
CA ARG A 587 8.07 10.83 9.15
C ARG A 587 8.36 11.50 7.80
N PHE A 588 9.41 12.33 7.70
CA PHE A 588 9.81 12.92 6.41
C PHE A 588 10.37 11.88 5.44
N LEU A 589 10.69 10.67 5.92
CA LEU A 589 11.11 9.55 5.08
C LEU A 589 9.94 8.78 4.45
N LEU A 590 8.71 8.94 4.95
CA LEU A 590 7.53 8.19 4.47
C LEU A 590 7.35 8.22 2.95
N PRO A 591 7.50 9.37 2.25
CA PRO A 591 7.31 9.41 0.80
C PRO A 591 8.29 8.57 -0.01
N PHE A 592 9.44 8.20 0.56
CA PHE A 592 10.49 7.42 -0.11
C PHE A 592 10.36 5.91 0.16
N LEU A 593 9.60 5.51 1.17
CA LEU A 593 9.44 4.11 1.56
C LEU A 593 8.70 3.23 0.54
N PRO A 594 7.76 3.73 -0.30
CA PRO A 594 7.22 2.96 -1.40
C PRO A 594 8.29 2.49 -2.40
N LEU A 595 9.24 3.36 -2.77
CA LEU A 595 10.39 2.98 -3.59
C LEU A 595 11.30 2.00 -2.83
N ALA A 596 11.55 2.26 -1.55
CA ALA A 596 12.38 1.36 -0.74
C ALA A 596 11.78 -0.05 -0.67
N SER A 597 10.45 -0.17 -0.62
CA SER A 597 9.73 -1.45 -0.64
C SER A 597 9.91 -2.19 -1.96
N LEU A 598 9.88 -1.48 -3.10
CA LEU A 598 10.18 -2.07 -4.43
C LEU A 598 11.60 -2.66 -4.47
N LEU A 599 12.61 -1.88 -4.03
CA LEU A 599 14.01 -2.30 -4.07
C LEU A 599 14.31 -3.41 -3.06
N ALA A 600 13.79 -3.32 -1.84
CA ALA A 600 13.90 -4.35 -0.83
C ALA A 600 13.22 -5.66 -1.26
N GLY A 601 12.10 -5.58 -1.99
CA GLY A 601 11.42 -6.75 -2.56
C GLY A 601 12.32 -7.57 -3.49
N VAL A 602 13.11 -6.91 -4.35
CA VAL A 602 14.08 -7.59 -5.21
C VAL A 602 15.25 -8.17 -4.41
N GLY A 603 15.74 -7.44 -3.40
CA GLY A 603 16.75 -7.94 -2.48
C GLY A 603 16.32 -9.23 -1.78
N LEU A 604 15.07 -9.25 -1.28
CA LEU A 604 14.48 -10.41 -0.60
C LEU A 604 14.23 -11.59 -1.54
N GLU A 605 13.78 -11.35 -2.78
CA GLU A 605 13.65 -12.41 -3.78
C GLU A 605 14.98 -13.14 -4.00
N ARG A 606 16.08 -12.39 -4.13
CA ARG A 606 17.42 -12.98 -4.31
C ARG A 606 17.91 -13.70 -3.08
N ALA A 607 17.64 -13.16 -1.89
CA ALA A 607 17.97 -13.81 -0.63
C ALA A 607 17.20 -15.14 -0.48
N GLU A 608 15.91 -15.14 -0.80
CA GLU A 608 15.08 -16.35 -0.81
C GLU A 608 15.66 -17.40 -1.78
N ALA A 609 16.03 -17.00 -2.99
CA ALA A 609 16.65 -17.89 -3.97
C ALA A 609 18.02 -18.44 -3.49
N ALA A 610 18.79 -17.66 -2.74
CA ALA A 610 20.03 -18.11 -2.12
C ALA A 610 19.79 -19.13 -0.98
N CYS A 611 18.80 -18.88 -0.12
CA CYS A 611 18.40 -19.81 0.94
C CYS A 611 17.88 -21.14 0.36
N ALA A 612 17.08 -21.09 -0.70
CA ALA A 612 16.55 -22.28 -1.37
C ALA A 612 17.65 -23.17 -1.98
N ARG A 613 18.79 -22.60 -2.37
CA ARG A 613 19.96 -23.38 -2.85
C ARG A 613 20.70 -24.10 -1.72
N ARG A 614 20.68 -23.56 -0.50
CA ARG A 614 21.43 -24.09 0.66
C ARG A 614 20.64 -25.09 1.52
N SER A 615 19.31 -25.01 1.55
CA SER A 615 18.45 -25.86 2.40
C SER A 615 17.41 -26.60 1.56
N LYS A 616 17.43 -27.94 1.61
CA LYS A 616 16.37 -28.79 1.07
C LYS A 616 15.26 -28.89 2.11
N GLY A 617 14.09 -28.29 1.86
CA GLY A 617 12.91 -28.40 2.75
C GLY A 617 12.18 -27.10 3.09
N GLY A 618 12.63 -25.94 2.60
CA GLY A 618 11.93 -24.66 2.80
C GLY A 618 12.14 -24.01 4.17
N GLU A 619 12.89 -24.65 5.06
CA GLU A 619 13.27 -24.11 6.38
C GLU A 619 14.02 -22.79 6.27
N GLY A 620 14.96 -22.66 5.32
CA GLY A 620 15.69 -21.42 5.08
C GLY A 620 14.79 -20.24 4.70
N ARG A 621 13.68 -20.49 3.98
CA ARG A 621 12.68 -19.46 3.67
C ARG A 621 11.90 -19.06 4.93
N ARG A 622 11.50 -20.02 5.76
CA ARG A 622 10.79 -19.74 7.03
C ARG A 622 11.66 -18.92 7.98
N ALA A 623 12.93 -19.29 8.13
CA ALA A 623 13.91 -18.53 8.91
C ALA A 623 14.09 -17.11 8.38
N LEU A 624 14.24 -16.93 7.06
CA LEU A 624 14.31 -15.61 6.43
C LEU A 624 13.07 -14.76 6.76
N VAL A 625 11.87 -15.32 6.63
CA VAL A 625 10.63 -14.59 6.95
C VAL A 625 10.58 -14.21 8.42
N LEU A 626 10.88 -15.14 9.34
CA LEU A 626 10.83 -14.86 10.78
C LEU A 626 11.85 -13.82 11.22
N ILE A 627 13.10 -13.91 10.74
CA ILE A 627 14.17 -12.98 11.10
C ILE A 627 13.91 -11.59 10.54
N VAL A 628 13.38 -11.50 9.31
CA VAL A 628 13.15 -10.21 8.67
C VAL A 628 11.86 -9.58 9.17
N PHE A 629 10.74 -10.31 9.20
CA PHE A 629 9.43 -9.73 9.53
C PHE A 629 9.07 -9.80 11.01
N GLY A 630 9.68 -10.69 11.80
CA GLY A 630 9.43 -10.80 13.24
C GLY A 630 9.72 -9.50 14.00
N PRO A 631 10.94 -8.95 13.91
CA PRO A 631 11.26 -7.67 14.55
C PRO A 631 10.40 -6.50 14.06
N GLN A 632 10.05 -6.51 12.77
CA GLN A 632 9.15 -5.51 12.18
C GLN A 632 7.76 -5.57 12.80
N LEU A 633 7.21 -6.77 12.98
CA LEU A 633 5.90 -6.95 13.61
C LEU A 633 5.92 -6.54 15.08
N VAL A 634 6.98 -6.89 15.82
CA VAL A 634 7.14 -6.47 17.23
C VAL A 634 7.18 -4.95 17.33
N ALA A 635 8.01 -4.29 16.52
CA ALA A 635 8.09 -2.83 16.49
C ALA A 635 6.74 -2.20 16.09
N ALA A 636 6.08 -2.74 15.05
CA ALA A 636 4.80 -2.25 14.58
C ALA A 636 3.74 -2.26 15.69
N LEU A 637 3.61 -3.40 16.39
CA LEU A 637 2.63 -3.55 17.48
C LEU A 637 3.01 -2.71 18.70
N PHE A 638 4.29 -2.68 19.08
CA PHE A 638 4.77 -1.90 20.22
C PHE A 638 4.47 -0.41 20.05
N PHE A 639 4.88 0.18 18.93
CA PHE A 639 4.64 1.61 18.69
C PHE A 639 3.17 1.93 18.43
N SER A 640 2.39 1.00 17.87
CA SER A 640 0.96 1.24 17.59
C SER A 640 0.03 1.10 18.80
N LEU A 641 0.45 0.35 19.83
CA LEU A 641 -0.43 -0.03 20.95
C LEU A 641 0.09 0.35 22.34
N VAL A 642 1.41 0.45 22.52
CA VAL A 642 2.03 0.55 23.86
C VAL A 642 2.70 1.90 24.07
N HIS A 643 3.60 2.28 23.16
CA HIS A 643 4.42 3.47 23.32
C HIS A 643 3.67 4.74 22.88
N GLN A 644 3.66 5.78 23.72
CA GLN A 644 2.94 7.03 23.50
C GLN A 644 1.41 6.89 23.38
N ARG A 645 0.82 6.00 24.19
CA ARG A 645 -0.64 5.78 24.27
C ARG A 645 -1.36 6.82 25.14
N GLY A 646 -0.64 7.51 26.02
CA GLY A 646 -1.20 8.40 27.04
C GLY A 646 -2.10 9.51 26.47
N PRO A 647 -1.68 10.23 25.42
CA PRO A 647 -2.46 11.30 24.80
C PRO A 647 -3.88 10.91 24.42
N GLU A 648 -4.04 9.77 23.77
CA GLU A 648 -5.37 9.28 23.38
C GLU A 648 -6.13 8.67 24.55
N ALA A 649 -5.44 8.03 25.49
CA ALA A 649 -6.04 7.47 26.69
C ALA A 649 -6.66 8.58 27.56
N VAL A 650 -5.97 9.72 27.73
CA VAL A 650 -6.51 10.90 28.43
C VAL A 650 -7.79 11.37 27.76
N MET A 651 -7.78 11.56 26.44
CA MET A 651 -8.98 12.04 25.74
C MET A 651 -10.09 11.00 25.69
N ALA A 652 -9.76 9.71 25.71
CA ALA A 652 -10.75 8.65 25.87
C ALA A 652 -11.41 8.69 27.25
N HIS A 653 -10.63 8.93 28.31
CA HIS A 653 -11.14 9.12 29.67
C HIS A 653 -12.07 10.33 29.76
N LEU A 654 -11.65 11.48 29.23
CA LEU A 654 -12.45 12.71 29.21
C LEU A 654 -13.72 12.56 28.35
N ARG A 655 -13.73 11.74 27.29
CA ARG A 655 -14.97 11.44 26.56
C ARG A 655 -15.99 10.66 27.40
N LEU A 656 -15.52 9.75 28.25
CA LEU A 656 -16.40 8.96 29.13
C LEU A 656 -16.89 9.79 30.32
N GLN A 657 -16.03 10.69 30.82
CA GLN A 657 -16.33 11.59 31.93
C GLN A 657 -16.00 13.03 31.50
N PRO A 658 -16.88 13.67 30.71
CA PRO A 658 -16.62 14.99 30.19
C PRO A 658 -16.45 16.02 31.31
N PRO A 659 -15.58 17.03 31.13
CA PRO A 659 -15.58 18.17 32.00
C PRO A 659 -16.88 18.95 31.81
N GLY A 660 -17.39 19.56 32.87
CA GLY A 660 -18.52 20.47 32.83
C GLY A 660 -18.15 21.86 32.31
N PRO A 661 -18.96 22.89 32.63
CA PRO A 661 -18.84 24.24 32.05
C PRO A 661 -17.50 24.94 32.33
N GLU A 662 -16.85 24.64 33.46
CA GLU A 662 -15.54 25.20 33.82
C GLU A 662 -14.39 24.57 33.03
N GLY A 663 -14.65 23.48 32.31
CA GLY A 663 -13.72 22.90 31.36
C GLY A 663 -12.54 22.16 32.00
N ALA A 664 -11.48 22.00 31.22
CA ALA A 664 -10.27 21.31 31.64
C ALA A 664 -9.00 22.13 31.33
N PHE A 665 -7.99 21.99 32.17
CA PHE A 665 -6.67 22.60 31.98
C PHE A 665 -5.57 21.53 31.92
N PHE A 666 -4.73 21.60 30.89
CA PHE A 666 -3.65 20.65 30.63
C PHE A 666 -2.30 21.26 31.06
N LEU A 667 -1.82 20.84 32.23
CA LEU A 667 -0.49 21.13 32.79
C LEU A 667 0.52 20.09 32.28
N THR A 668 0.70 20.07 30.96
CA THR A 668 1.56 19.13 30.23
C THR A 668 2.48 19.88 29.27
N PRO A 669 3.51 19.24 28.70
CA PRO A 669 4.16 19.80 27.51
C PRO A 669 3.12 20.21 26.46
N CYS A 670 3.42 21.27 25.69
CA CYS A 670 2.49 21.76 24.70
C CYS A 670 2.19 20.69 23.65
N HIS A 671 0.95 20.68 23.16
CA HIS A 671 0.49 19.74 22.15
C HIS A 671 0.62 18.24 22.54
N ALA A 672 0.81 17.92 23.82
CA ALA A 672 0.96 16.55 24.30
C ALA A 672 -0.29 15.70 24.02
N THR A 673 -1.49 16.30 24.10
CA THR A 673 -2.74 15.61 23.80
C THR A 673 -3.45 16.26 22.60
N PRO A 674 -4.27 15.52 21.84
CA PRO A 674 -5.35 16.15 21.10
C PRO A 674 -6.36 16.80 22.05
N LEU A 675 -7.21 17.69 21.54
CA LEU A 675 -8.23 18.41 22.29
C LEU A 675 -9.61 18.16 21.68
N HIS A 676 -10.21 19.19 21.09
CA HIS A 676 -11.61 19.19 20.66
C HIS A 676 -11.87 18.18 19.54
N ALA A 677 -10.92 17.91 18.65
CA ALA A 677 -11.10 16.85 17.64
C ALA A 677 -11.26 15.45 18.25
N PHE A 678 -10.80 15.25 19.49
CA PHE A 678 -10.93 13.98 20.20
C PHE A 678 -12.02 14.03 21.28
N LEU A 679 -12.35 15.17 21.88
CA LEU A 679 -13.45 15.28 22.85
C LEU A 679 -14.81 15.46 22.17
N HIS A 680 -14.84 16.28 21.11
CA HIS A 680 -16.01 16.71 20.35
C HIS A 680 -17.14 17.27 21.23
N GLN A 681 -16.78 18.14 22.17
CA GLN A 681 -17.72 18.88 23.02
C GLN A 681 -17.28 20.34 23.13
N ASN A 682 -18.23 21.26 23.10
CA ASN A 682 -17.96 22.69 23.21
C ASN A 682 -17.79 23.11 24.67
N VAL A 683 -16.68 22.66 25.27
CA VAL A 683 -16.24 23.00 26.62
C VAL A 683 -14.86 23.65 26.56
N PRO A 684 -14.54 24.57 27.48
CA PRO A 684 -13.22 25.19 27.51
C PRO A 684 -12.12 24.14 27.75
N LEU A 685 -11.14 24.05 26.85
CA LEU A 685 -9.95 23.24 27.04
C LEU A 685 -8.73 24.15 26.88
N HIS A 686 -7.99 24.33 27.96
CA HIS A 686 -6.83 25.21 28.02
C HIS A 686 -5.55 24.40 28.25
N PHE A 687 -4.43 24.87 27.70
CA PHE A 687 -3.14 24.19 27.84
C PHE A 687 -2.00 25.21 27.85
N LEU A 688 -0.80 24.75 28.22
CA LEU A 688 0.41 25.56 28.19
C LEU A 688 0.87 25.81 26.74
N ASP A 689 0.56 26.98 26.19
CA ASP A 689 0.93 27.39 24.83
C ASP A 689 2.46 27.52 24.65
N CYS A 690 2.97 27.07 23.50
CA CYS A 690 4.39 27.10 23.14
C CYS A 690 4.69 27.86 21.84
N SER A 691 3.90 28.89 21.54
CA SER A 691 4.14 29.80 20.42
C SER A 691 5.57 30.39 20.49
N PRO A 692 6.22 30.60 19.33
CA PRO A 692 7.61 31.01 19.26
C PRO A 692 7.81 32.48 19.65
N GLY A 693 8.60 32.71 20.72
CA GLY A 693 8.90 34.02 21.29
C GLY A 693 9.90 33.92 22.45
N HIS A 694 10.22 35.03 23.10
CA HIS A 694 11.11 35.03 24.28
C HIS A 694 10.37 34.49 25.52
N GLY A 695 10.52 33.18 25.77
CA GLY A 695 9.95 32.48 26.94
C GLY A 695 8.47 32.14 26.77
N SER A 696 8.18 30.95 26.23
CA SER A 696 6.78 30.50 26.05
C SER A 696 6.05 30.32 27.38
N LEU A 697 4.71 30.31 27.37
CA LEU A 697 3.93 30.05 28.60
C LEU A 697 4.32 28.69 29.22
N ARG A 698 4.50 27.67 28.37
CA ARG A 698 5.03 26.37 28.76
C ARG A 698 6.38 26.47 29.48
N ASP A 699 7.35 27.17 28.90
CA ASP A 699 8.71 27.22 29.45
C ASP A 699 8.72 27.97 30.80
N ARG A 700 8.06 29.13 30.85
CA ARG A 700 7.91 29.91 32.09
C ARG A 700 7.21 29.11 33.19
N PHE A 701 6.20 28.31 32.83
CA PHE A 701 5.50 27.44 33.76
C PHE A 701 6.42 26.37 34.34
N PHE A 702 7.12 25.59 33.51
CA PHE A 702 7.96 24.49 34.01
C PHE A 702 9.25 24.97 34.71
N GLU A 703 9.69 26.20 34.46
CA GLU A 703 10.74 26.85 35.25
C GLU A 703 10.28 27.25 36.66
N ARG A 704 9.04 27.73 36.81
CA ARG A 704 8.48 28.22 38.09
C ARG A 704 7.00 27.85 38.25
N PRO A 705 6.65 26.59 38.55
CA PRO A 705 5.27 26.14 38.52
C PRO A 705 4.34 26.86 39.51
N LEU A 706 4.74 27.02 40.78
CA LEU A 706 3.88 27.62 41.80
C LEU A 706 3.56 29.11 41.54
N PRO A 707 4.56 30.00 41.27
CA PRO A 707 4.26 31.38 40.91
C PRO A 707 3.35 31.48 39.68
N MET A 708 3.57 30.64 38.68
CA MET A 708 2.77 30.63 37.46
C MET A 708 1.34 30.13 37.69
N LEU A 709 1.13 29.18 38.62
CA LEU A 709 -0.24 28.80 39.04
C LEU A 709 -0.98 29.96 39.70
N ALA A 710 -0.29 30.81 40.45
CA ALA A 710 -0.88 32.02 41.04
C ALA A 710 -1.22 33.09 40.00
N GLU A 711 -0.39 33.24 38.97
CA GLU A 711 -0.70 34.12 37.83
C GLU A 711 -1.85 33.58 36.98
N LEU A 712 -1.91 32.26 36.75
CA LEU A 712 -2.95 31.62 35.95
C LEU A 712 -4.30 31.55 36.65
N PHE A 713 -4.30 31.31 37.97
CA PHE A 713 -5.50 31.11 38.78
C PHE A 713 -5.51 32.02 40.01
N PRO A 714 -5.63 33.35 39.86
CA PRO A 714 -5.48 34.31 40.96
C PRO A 714 -6.57 34.22 42.04
N SER A 715 -7.63 33.44 41.81
CA SER A 715 -8.71 33.19 42.76
C SER A 715 -8.50 31.94 43.62
N ALA A 716 -7.43 31.19 43.40
CA ALA A 716 -7.10 29.96 44.11
C ALA A 716 -6.34 30.21 45.42
N GLU A 717 -6.31 29.23 46.31
CA GLU A 717 -5.42 29.27 47.47
C GLU A 717 -3.97 28.99 47.05
N HIS A 718 -3.01 29.79 47.54
CA HIS A 718 -1.61 29.70 47.15
C HIS A 718 -0.68 29.55 48.37
N PRO A 719 0.34 28.67 48.31
CA PRO A 719 1.41 28.66 49.29
C PRO A 719 2.25 29.95 49.20
N PRO A 720 2.91 30.38 50.30
CA PRO A 720 3.75 31.58 50.28
C PRO A 720 4.95 31.39 49.35
N SER A 721 5.06 32.21 48.30
CA SER A 721 6.18 32.20 47.37
C SER A 721 6.89 33.56 47.31
N SER A 722 8.20 33.57 47.50
CA SER A 722 9.07 34.72 47.28
C SER A 722 9.83 34.54 45.96
N GLY A 723 9.40 35.22 44.90
CA GLY A 723 10.11 35.22 43.62
C GLY A 723 9.77 36.46 42.81
N GLU A 724 10.80 37.21 42.40
CA GLU A 724 10.65 38.37 41.52
C GLU A 724 10.27 37.96 40.09
N ALA A 725 9.46 38.79 39.43
CA ALA A 725 9.10 38.67 38.03
C ALA A 725 10.31 39.05 37.15
N PRO A 726 10.67 38.24 36.13
CA PRO A 726 11.68 38.63 35.15
C PRO A 726 11.11 39.70 34.21
N PRO A 727 11.98 40.49 33.56
CA PRO A 727 11.57 41.62 32.73
C PRO A 727 10.78 41.18 31.50
N GLU A 728 9.78 41.98 31.12
CA GLU A 728 9.02 41.82 29.88
C GLU A 728 9.96 41.96 28.66
N GLY A 729 10.07 40.88 27.87
CA GLY A 729 10.77 40.91 26.59
C GLY A 729 10.00 41.69 25.53
N SER A 730 10.72 42.44 24.69
CA SER A 730 10.19 43.22 23.57
C SER A 730 10.16 42.42 22.25
N PRO A 731 9.52 42.97 21.19
CA PRO A 731 8.29 42.45 20.63
C PRO A 731 8.45 41.13 19.85
N VAL A 732 7.61 40.15 20.18
CA VAL A 732 7.18 39.12 19.21
C VAL A 732 6.33 39.81 18.13
N GLU A 733 6.21 39.23 16.92
CA GLU A 733 5.26 39.67 15.89
C GLU A 733 3.98 40.21 16.56
N PRO A 734 3.54 41.46 16.29
CA PRO A 734 2.47 42.12 17.05
C PRO A 734 1.20 41.27 17.20
N CYS A 735 0.92 40.42 16.22
CA CYS A 735 -0.22 39.51 16.23
C CYS A 735 -0.12 38.36 17.24
N LEU A 736 1.09 37.93 17.64
CA LEU A 736 1.26 36.86 18.63
C LEU A 736 1.25 37.39 20.07
N GLN A 737 1.28 38.72 20.28
CA GLN A 737 1.31 39.32 21.62
C GLN A 737 0.15 38.88 22.51
N SER A 738 -1.03 38.63 21.94
CA SER A 738 -2.20 38.13 22.66
C SER A 738 -1.97 36.72 23.24
N ARG A 739 -1.16 35.88 22.57
CA ARG A 739 -0.86 34.51 23.00
C ARG A 739 0.12 34.44 24.18
N TYR A 740 0.89 35.50 24.44
CA TYR A 740 1.85 35.57 25.56
C TYR A 740 1.26 36.12 26.85
N LYS A 741 0.10 36.79 26.77
CA LYS A 741 -0.56 37.37 27.94
C LYS A 741 -1.17 36.27 28.79
N VAL A 742 -0.65 36.12 30.01
CA VAL A 742 -1.30 35.33 31.05
C VAL A 742 -2.55 36.09 31.48
N GLN A 743 -3.72 35.62 31.07
CA GLN A 743 -4.99 36.11 31.60
C GLN A 743 -5.38 35.23 32.77
N GLY A 744 -5.66 35.83 33.92
CA GLY A 744 -6.17 35.09 35.08
C GLY A 744 -7.49 34.40 34.71
N MET A 745 -7.56 33.09 34.98
CA MET A 745 -8.70 32.23 34.70
C MET A 745 -9.33 31.75 36.01
N ALA A 746 -10.60 31.34 35.92
CA ALA A 746 -11.23 30.57 37.00
C ALA A 746 -10.59 29.17 37.08
N LEU A 747 -10.70 28.54 38.26
CA LEU A 747 -10.25 27.16 38.43
C LEU A 747 -11.04 26.22 37.51
N PRO A 748 -10.36 25.31 36.79
CA PRO A 748 -11.03 24.33 35.94
C PRO A 748 -11.69 23.25 36.78
N GLU A 749 -12.65 22.52 36.20
CA GLU A 749 -13.19 21.32 36.84
C GLU A 749 -12.19 20.17 36.80
N VAL A 750 -11.44 20.05 35.70
CA VAL A 750 -10.47 18.96 35.49
C VAL A 750 -9.08 19.53 35.22
N ALA A 751 -8.07 18.99 35.91
CA ALA A 751 -6.67 19.27 35.64
C ALA A 751 -5.98 17.99 35.14
N VAL A 752 -5.43 18.05 33.93
CA VAL A 752 -4.60 16.98 33.36
C VAL A 752 -3.14 17.36 33.57
N VAL A 753 -2.41 16.56 34.34
CA VAL A 753 -1.07 16.90 34.81
C VAL A 753 -0.06 15.89 34.32
N TRP A 754 1.08 16.37 33.81
CA TRP A 754 2.20 15.51 33.47
C TRP A 754 2.85 14.95 34.74
N GLY A 755 3.03 13.64 34.83
CA GLY A 755 3.37 12.96 36.08
C GLY A 755 4.68 13.42 36.71
N SER A 756 5.68 13.79 35.91
CA SER A 756 6.96 14.26 36.43
C SER A 756 6.87 15.61 37.14
N LEU A 757 5.89 16.46 36.80
CA LEU A 757 5.62 17.72 37.50
C LEU A 757 5.33 17.46 38.99
N ILE A 758 4.45 16.52 39.28
CA ILE A 758 4.12 16.16 40.67
C ILE A 758 5.30 15.51 41.38
N SER A 759 6.09 14.69 40.68
CA SER A 759 7.23 14.00 41.29
C SER A 759 8.41 14.92 41.64
N ARG A 760 8.57 16.03 40.92
CA ARG A 760 9.66 16.99 41.15
C ARG A 760 9.25 18.16 42.03
N GLU A 761 8.00 18.59 41.92
CA GLU A 761 7.45 19.75 42.62
C GLU A 761 6.26 19.31 43.46
N GLU A 762 6.54 18.65 44.60
CA GLU A 762 5.52 18.08 45.49
C GLU A 762 4.46 19.12 45.93
N ALA A 763 4.87 20.38 46.03
CA ALA A 763 4.01 21.51 46.34
C ALA A 763 2.91 21.77 45.29
N VAL A 764 3.10 21.36 44.02
CA VAL A 764 2.03 21.41 43.00
C VAL A 764 0.94 20.40 43.31
N GLY A 765 1.31 19.21 43.82
CA GLY A 765 0.35 18.22 44.31
C GLY A 765 -0.45 18.75 45.51
N ALA A 766 0.25 19.34 46.49
CA ALA A 766 -0.40 19.97 47.64
C ALA A 766 -1.32 21.14 47.24
N TRP A 767 -0.92 21.93 46.22
CA TRP A 767 -1.76 23.01 45.69
C TRP A 767 -3.05 22.48 45.06
N LEU A 768 -2.99 21.37 44.31
CA LEU A 768 -4.18 20.72 43.75
C LEU A 768 -5.14 20.27 44.86
N GLU A 769 -4.62 19.56 45.87
CA GLU A 769 -5.43 19.07 46.99
C GLU A 769 -6.06 20.21 47.79
N ALA A 770 -5.30 21.28 48.09
CA ALA A 770 -5.80 22.47 48.78
C ALA A 770 -6.95 23.17 48.02
N ASN A 771 -6.93 23.11 46.69
CA ASN A 771 -7.98 23.68 45.83
C ASN A 771 -9.07 22.66 45.45
N GLY A 772 -9.19 21.56 46.19
CA GLY A 772 -10.30 20.60 46.08
C GLY A 772 -10.19 19.61 44.93
N PHE A 773 -9.01 19.47 44.31
CA PHE A 773 -8.76 18.48 43.26
C PHE A 773 -8.39 17.12 43.85
N GLU A 774 -9.07 16.08 43.38
CA GLU A 774 -8.78 14.69 43.74
C GLU A 774 -8.28 13.90 42.53
N LEU A 775 -7.31 13.02 42.75
CA LEU A 775 -6.78 12.16 41.69
C LEU A 775 -7.86 11.17 41.23
N GLU A 776 -8.30 11.33 39.99
CA GLU A 776 -9.34 10.51 39.37
C GLU A 776 -8.73 9.33 38.60
N ALA A 777 -7.64 9.57 37.86
CA ALA A 777 -6.99 8.54 37.06
C ALA A 777 -5.48 8.77 36.90
N LEU A 778 -4.74 7.68 36.80
CA LEU A 778 -3.32 7.66 36.42
C LEU A 778 -3.17 6.80 35.16
N LEU A 779 -2.66 7.40 34.10
CA LEU A 779 -2.56 6.78 32.77
C LEU A 779 -1.09 6.75 32.35
N GLU A 780 -0.59 5.56 32.00
CA GLU A 780 0.77 5.42 31.46
C GLU A 780 0.83 5.85 30.00
N ASP A 781 1.85 6.62 29.67
CA ASP A 781 2.09 7.07 28.30
C ASP A 781 2.89 6.05 27.49
N GLY A 782 3.95 5.48 28.05
CA GLY A 782 4.81 4.54 27.33
C GLY A 782 6.04 4.15 28.13
N VAL A 783 7.09 3.73 27.42
CA VAL A 783 8.34 3.28 28.06
C VAL A 783 9.32 4.44 28.24
N TRP A 784 9.40 5.36 27.27
CA TRP A 784 10.19 6.58 27.35
C TRP A 784 9.50 7.70 26.57
N THR A 785 9.71 8.96 26.92
CA THR A 785 9.32 10.13 26.11
C THR A 785 10.07 11.36 26.63
N GLU A 786 10.28 12.35 25.76
CA GLU A 786 10.75 13.67 26.19
C GLU A 786 9.61 14.38 26.93
N GLY A 787 9.75 14.47 28.25
CA GLY A 787 8.87 15.22 29.12
C GLY A 787 9.36 16.66 29.36
N PRO A 788 8.70 17.42 30.23
CA PRO A 788 9.06 18.81 30.51
C PRO A 788 10.45 18.96 31.14
N TYR A 789 11.01 17.90 31.72
CA TYR A 789 12.32 17.92 32.36
C TYR A 789 13.38 17.06 31.65
N GLY A 790 13.19 16.80 30.35
CA GLY A 790 14.08 15.99 29.51
C GLY A 790 13.57 14.58 29.25
N LEU A 791 14.47 13.65 28.95
CA LEU A 791 14.10 12.25 28.67
C LEU A 791 13.63 11.54 29.96
N GLU A 792 12.38 11.07 29.96
CA GLU A 792 11.75 10.39 31.08
C GLU A 792 11.43 8.93 30.75
N THR A 793 11.52 8.04 31.75
CA THR A 793 11.14 6.62 31.64
C THR A 793 9.83 6.35 32.37
N TRP A 794 8.95 5.57 31.73
CA TRP A 794 7.59 5.29 32.22
C TRP A 794 6.79 6.56 32.53
N PRO A 795 6.72 7.53 31.58
CA PRO A 795 5.96 8.75 31.79
C PRO A 795 4.47 8.46 31.98
N THR A 796 3.81 9.30 32.78
CA THR A 796 2.39 9.16 33.14
C THR A 796 1.66 10.48 33.00
N PHE A 797 0.36 10.40 32.72
CA PHE A 797 -0.60 11.48 32.88
C PHE A 797 -1.42 11.23 34.13
N ARG A 798 -1.65 12.27 34.94
CA ARG A 798 -2.52 12.23 36.11
C ARG A 798 -3.71 13.14 35.86
N ILE A 799 -4.92 12.60 35.96
CA ILE A 799 -6.17 13.34 35.79
C ILE A 799 -6.71 13.61 37.18
N TYR A 800 -6.86 14.89 37.51
CA TYR A 800 -7.46 15.35 38.75
C TYR A 800 -8.80 16.01 38.45
N ARG A 801 -9.81 15.75 39.29
CA ARG A 801 -11.12 16.40 39.20
C ARG A 801 -11.46 17.12 40.49
N ARG A 802 -11.96 18.33 40.35
CA ARG A 802 -12.40 19.16 41.48
C ARG A 802 -13.73 18.65 41.99
N LYS A 803 -13.84 18.39 43.30
CA LYS A 803 -15.15 18.13 43.91
C LYS A 803 -15.99 19.40 43.82
N ALA A 804 -17.19 19.30 43.26
CA ALA A 804 -18.17 20.37 43.37
C ALA A 804 -18.35 20.67 44.86
N HIS A 805 -18.18 21.93 45.28
CA HIS A 805 -18.63 22.34 46.60
C HIS A 805 -20.11 21.99 46.68
N LEU A 806 -20.44 20.95 47.46
CA LEU A 806 -21.75 20.82 48.05
C LEU A 806 -21.90 22.07 48.91
N THR A 807 -22.49 23.13 48.34
CA THR A 807 -23.07 24.20 49.14
C THR A 807 -24.12 23.53 50.02
N GLU A 808 -23.75 23.25 51.28
CA GLU A 808 -24.71 22.92 52.35
C GLU A 808 -25.66 24.09 52.60
#